data_AF-A0A6A7MGD7-F1
#
_entry.id   AF-A0A6A7MGD7-F1
#
_cell.length_a   1.000
_cell.length_b   1.000
_cell.length_c   1.000
_cell.angle_alpha   90.00
_cell.angle_beta   90.00
_cell.angle_gamma   90.00
#
_symmetry.space_group_name_H-M   'P 1'
#
loop_
_entity.id
_entity.type
_entity.pdbx_description
1 polymer ?
#
loop_
_entity_poly.entity_id
_entity_poly.type
_entity_poly.pdbx_seq_one_letter_code
_entity_poly.pdbx_strand_id
1 'polypeptide(L)'
;AADADILRQLVARSDVLILSSDLDPVQRPGAWPGSALRIECDVTAFGQGGPMAGKPFSDAQIQALSGVTDTTGMPDGPPVPIRLPIVEFMTGAYAAAACLAGLRVRKLGGGGQAIDMALYDCAFAAMATFLPRLLDGSGSVVGRLGNRHAMASPWNVYRAIDGWVLVCAASDMQWHRICAVVGRPELAEDPRYLRASDRVTRCDEVDAILQQWVKRGTIEHCVKILGGAGIPCGPVAKVDGCPREANLDHRGMIRRVSDPSGRGALFVPASPLRMSVTPGRSAGRIPAPDQDRSAVTGLGEAAPFVPAMKTGVVGEKLPLQGVRVLEIGHYTTAPLAARHLASLGADVIKVEPREGEAVRGWPPIKDGTGYFFTYTNVGKRSLVLDLERPHDIETLKNLVGRSDVLIENLKPRALAKRGCSSEQLARINPRLIYCAVSGFGAETIYPGRPAFDTVIQAMSGFMDLTRAGDVPVKAGISVADVMGAEIAVVSILAALEARDRTGLGQFIDLSMQDVCAWLSAILWNGEQSAPVPIAVPARDGFVLVEADGMADKDMPPAGLTRERARDMTRAALAAALSEAGCRTAPILSAAEMLQAQQTCARRLVIHAQDATGQVWPLLASPLRLQGNPPMIHRPMGTLGSDGSKILAELAARTAQ
;
A
#
# COMPACT_ATOMS: atom_id res chain seq x y z
N ALA A 1 10.38 34.25 -21.84
CA ALA A 1 11.71 34.56 -21.28
C ALA A 1 11.65 34.80 -19.77
N ALA A 2 10.79 35.70 -19.28
CA ALA A 2 10.62 35.98 -17.85
C ALA A 2 10.20 34.76 -17.02
N ASP A 3 9.17 34.00 -17.44
CA ASP A 3 8.73 32.81 -16.71
C ASP A 3 9.80 31.70 -16.66
N ALA A 4 10.57 31.56 -17.72
CA ALA A 4 11.70 30.63 -17.74
C ALA A 4 12.80 31.04 -16.77
N ASP A 5 13.01 32.35 -16.55
CA ASP A 5 13.96 32.84 -15.55
C ASP A 5 13.46 32.60 -14.12
N ILE A 6 12.18 32.90 -13.86
CA ILE A 6 11.52 32.58 -12.59
C ILE A 6 11.66 31.09 -12.27
N LEU A 7 11.37 30.21 -13.23
CA LEU A 7 11.50 28.77 -13.05
C LEU A 7 12.95 28.37 -12.72
N ARG A 8 13.95 28.90 -13.42
CA ARG A 8 15.37 28.65 -13.09
C ARG A 8 15.72 29.07 -11.67
N GLN A 9 15.25 30.24 -11.23
CA GLN A 9 15.49 30.73 -9.87
C GLN A 9 14.85 29.83 -8.82
N LEU A 10 13.60 29.39 -9.05
CA LEU A 10 12.89 28.46 -8.17
C LEU A 10 13.61 27.11 -8.08
N VAL A 11 14.01 26.53 -9.21
CA VAL A 11 14.74 25.26 -9.25
C VAL A 11 16.11 25.39 -8.57
N ALA A 12 16.83 26.48 -8.77
CA ALA A 12 18.11 26.73 -8.10
C ALA A 12 17.98 26.71 -6.55
N ARG A 13 16.80 27.01 -6.03
CA ARG A 13 16.51 27.14 -4.59
C ARG A 13 15.76 25.95 -3.99
N SER A 14 15.29 25.01 -4.80
CA SER A 14 14.53 23.86 -4.31
C SER A 14 15.44 22.85 -3.60
N ASP A 15 15.04 22.41 -2.41
CA ASP A 15 15.66 21.27 -1.71
C ASP A 15 15.40 19.95 -2.42
N VAL A 16 14.18 19.80 -2.93
CA VAL A 16 13.69 18.62 -3.63
C VAL A 16 13.09 19.08 -4.96
N LEU A 17 13.50 18.44 -6.05
CA LEU A 17 12.93 18.59 -7.37
C LEU A 17 12.27 17.26 -7.75
N ILE A 18 10.98 17.28 -8.06
CA ILE A 18 10.22 16.12 -8.53
C ILE A 18 9.95 16.31 -10.02
N LEU A 19 10.30 15.30 -10.81
CA LEU A 19 10.25 15.31 -12.27
C LEU A 19 9.49 14.08 -12.80
N SER A 20 9.11 14.15 -14.08
CA SER A 20 8.61 13.01 -14.86
C SER A 20 9.19 13.08 -16.26
N SER A 21 10.43 12.61 -16.41
CA SER A 21 11.23 12.79 -17.62
C SER A 21 10.72 12.03 -18.87
N ASP A 22 9.85 11.05 -18.68
CA ASP A 22 9.19 10.29 -19.75
C ASP A 22 8.00 11.03 -20.37
N LEU A 23 7.41 12.00 -19.65
CA LEU A 23 6.33 12.86 -20.14
C LEU A 23 6.85 14.17 -20.76
N ASP A 24 7.93 14.72 -20.21
CA ASP A 24 8.59 15.92 -20.74
C ASP A 24 10.12 15.70 -20.81
N PRO A 25 10.67 15.48 -22.03
CA PRO A 25 12.10 15.24 -22.22
C PRO A 25 13.01 16.41 -21.78
N VAL A 26 12.46 17.62 -21.63
CA VAL A 26 13.19 18.78 -21.11
C VAL A 26 13.41 18.65 -19.61
N GLN A 27 12.54 17.93 -18.90
CA GLN A 27 12.56 17.70 -17.45
C GLN A 27 13.32 16.43 -17.07
N ARG A 28 14.58 16.31 -17.52
CA ARG A 28 15.43 15.16 -17.16
C ARG A 28 16.31 15.44 -15.92
N PRO A 29 16.64 14.41 -15.12
CA PRO A 29 17.62 14.53 -14.04
C PRO A 29 18.92 15.18 -14.51
N GLY A 30 19.48 16.09 -13.71
CA GLY A 30 20.69 16.84 -14.07
C GLY A 30 20.55 17.87 -15.19
N ALA A 31 19.35 18.08 -15.77
CA ALA A 31 19.14 19.14 -16.77
C ALA A 31 19.24 20.55 -16.18
N TRP A 32 19.02 20.68 -14.88
CA TRP A 32 18.91 21.96 -14.20
C TRP A 32 20.18 22.28 -13.43
N PRO A 33 20.75 23.51 -13.56
CA PRO A 33 21.85 23.94 -12.72
C PRO A 33 21.49 23.76 -11.24
N GLY A 34 22.35 23.10 -10.47
CA GLY A 34 21.97 22.66 -9.12
C GLY A 34 23.12 22.47 -8.16
N SER A 35 22.79 22.61 -6.89
CA SER A 35 23.69 22.31 -5.77
C SER A 35 23.92 20.81 -5.70
N ALA A 36 25.15 20.40 -5.36
CA ALA A 36 25.50 19.02 -5.02
C ALA A 36 24.68 18.44 -3.84
N LEU A 37 23.86 19.27 -3.19
CA LEU A 37 22.98 18.94 -2.06
C LEU A 37 21.50 18.77 -2.43
N ARG A 38 21.12 18.88 -3.72
CA ARG A 38 19.72 18.73 -4.14
C ARG A 38 19.27 17.27 -4.11
N ILE A 39 18.01 17.05 -3.76
CA ILE A 39 17.32 15.77 -3.97
C ILE A 39 16.54 15.88 -5.30
N GLU A 40 16.89 15.09 -6.29
CA GLU A 40 16.18 15.01 -7.58
C GLU A 40 15.46 13.67 -7.66
N CYS A 41 14.14 13.69 -7.70
CA CYS A 41 13.30 12.51 -7.77
C CYS A 41 12.55 12.47 -9.09
N ASP A 42 12.91 11.52 -9.94
CA ASP A 42 12.26 11.32 -11.22
C ASP A 42 11.26 10.18 -11.10
N VAL A 43 10.00 10.47 -11.41
CA VAL A 43 8.87 9.53 -11.32
C VAL A 43 8.40 9.26 -12.74
N THR A 44 8.67 8.04 -13.21
CA THR A 44 8.39 7.63 -14.60
C THR A 44 7.68 6.27 -14.64
N ALA A 45 7.11 5.91 -15.78
CA ALA A 45 6.43 4.64 -15.99
C ALA A 45 7.33 3.41 -15.66
N PHE A 46 8.56 3.42 -16.15
CA PHE A 46 9.48 2.26 -16.12
C PHE A 46 10.85 2.54 -15.48
N GLY A 47 11.06 3.74 -14.96
CA GLY A 47 12.35 4.19 -14.45
C GLY A 47 13.40 4.34 -15.56
N GLN A 48 14.64 4.60 -15.13
CA GLN A 48 15.76 4.95 -16.02
C GLN A 48 16.52 3.76 -16.64
N GLY A 49 16.09 2.52 -16.38
CA GLY A 49 16.78 1.30 -16.82
C GLY A 49 15.86 0.27 -17.46
N GLY A 50 16.39 -0.49 -18.42
CA GLY A 50 15.69 -1.57 -19.11
C GLY A 50 15.05 -1.16 -20.45
N PRO A 51 14.50 -2.12 -21.21
CA PRO A 51 13.99 -1.92 -22.57
C PRO A 51 12.77 -0.99 -22.68
N MET A 52 12.12 -0.68 -21.57
CA MET A 52 10.95 0.21 -21.51
C MET A 52 11.26 1.60 -20.95
N ALA A 53 12.51 1.87 -20.55
CA ALA A 53 12.92 3.15 -20.00
C ALA A 53 12.60 4.34 -20.93
N GLY A 54 12.16 5.45 -20.35
CA GLY A 54 11.82 6.68 -21.06
C GLY A 54 10.54 6.64 -21.91
N LYS A 55 9.80 5.52 -21.92
CA LYS A 55 8.52 5.42 -22.64
C LYS A 55 7.37 5.83 -21.71
N PRO A 56 6.52 6.79 -22.09
CA PRO A 56 5.37 7.20 -21.28
C PRO A 56 4.26 6.16 -21.37
N PHE A 57 3.71 5.77 -20.22
CA PHE A 57 2.59 4.86 -20.09
C PHE A 57 1.64 5.37 -19.00
N SER A 58 0.34 5.22 -19.21
CA SER A 58 -0.67 5.53 -18.20
C SER A 58 -0.62 4.52 -17.04
N ASP A 59 -1.18 4.90 -15.89
CA ASP A 59 -1.38 3.98 -14.76
C ASP A 59 -2.05 2.67 -15.19
N ALA A 60 -3.15 2.74 -15.95
CA ALA A 60 -3.90 1.58 -16.40
C ALA A 60 -3.04 0.64 -17.26
N GLN A 61 -2.20 1.19 -18.16
CA GLN A 61 -1.28 0.38 -18.94
C GLN A 61 -0.19 -0.26 -18.07
N ILE A 62 0.29 0.43 -17.02
CA ILE A 62 1.21 -0.18 -16.05
C ILE A 62 0.52 -1.30 -15.27
N GLN A 63 -0.74 -1.13 -14.83
CA GLN A 63 -1.49 -2.22 -14.20
C GLN A 63 -1.57 -3.45 -15.12
N ALA A 64 -1.80 -3.26 -16.42
CA ALA A 64 -1.83 -4.34 -17.41
C ALA A 64 -0.48 -5.05 -17.56
N LEU A 65 0.61 -4.30 -17.63
CA LEU A 65 1.96 -4.84 -17.83
C LEU A 65 2.59 -5.44 -16.56
N SER A 66 2.07 -5.10 -15.38
CA SER A 66 2.55 -5.57 -14.08
C SER A 66 1.79 -6.77 -13.52
N GLY A 67 0.78 -7.29 -14.23
CA GLY A 67 -0.07 -8.39 -13.76
C GLY A 67 -1.15 -8.00 -12.75
N VAL A 68 -1.22 -6.73 -12.35
CA VAL A 68 -2.28 -6.21 -11.45
C VAL A 68 -3.66 -6.37 -12.09
N THR A 69 -3.79 -6.01 -13.38
CA THR A 69 -5.06 -6.17 -14.12
C THR A 69 -5.43 -7.64 -14.27
N ASP A 70 -4.46 -8.52 -14.55
CA ASP A 70 -4.73 -9.95 -14.73
C ASP A 70 -5.26 -10.61 -13.45
N THR A 71 -4.89 -10.12 -12.27
CA THR A 71 -5.38 -10.68 -10.98
C THR A 71 -6.71 -10.14 -10.51
N THR A 72 -7.33 -9.22 -11.25
CA THR A 72 -8.59 -8.54 -10.87
C THR A 72 -9.74 -8.95 -11.80
N GLY A 73 -10.88 -9.35 -11.23
CA GLY A 73 -12.06 -9.80 -11.98
C GLY A 73 -12.55 -11.18 -11.56
N MET A 74 -13.55 -11.73 -12.26
CA MET A 74 -14.08 -13.07 -12.01
C MET A 74 -13.16 -14.17 -12.58
N PRO A 75 -13.16 -15.40 -12.02
CA PRO A 75 -12.29 -16.49 -12.47
C PRO A 75 -12.37 -16.77 -13.98
N ASP A 76 -13.58 -16.96 -14.50
CA ASP A 76 -13.82 -17.29 -15.92
C ASP A 76 -14.13 -16.05 -16.78
N GLY A 77 -14.02 -14.86 -16.19
CA GLY A 77 -14.32 -13.59 -16.86
C GLY A 77 -13.08 -12.92 -17.46
N PRO A 78 -13.29 -11.86 -18.27
CA PRO A 78 -12.21 -10.97 -18.63
C PRO A 78 -11.62 -10.31 -17.36
N PRO A 79 -10.32 -9.98 -17.38
CA PRO A 79 -9.74 -9.16 -16.34
C PRO A 79 -10.41 -7.78 -16.30
N VAL A 80 -10.53 -7.22 -15.10
CA VAL A 80 -11.17 -5.92 -14.87
C VAL A 80 -10.09 -4.92 -14.49
N PRO A 81 -9.78 -3.93 -15.35
CA PRO A 81 -8.86 -2.86 -15.02
C PRO A 81 -9.38 -2.05 -13.83
N ILE A 82 -8.49 -1.65 -12.91
CA ILE A 82 -8.86 -0.80 -11.79
C ILE A 82 -8.91 0.63 -12.31
N ARG A 83 -10.07 1.29 -12.14
CA ARG A 83 -10.33 2.63 -12.68
C ARG A 83 -9.58 3.76 -11.96
N LEU A 84 -9.07 3.49 -10.76
CA LEU A 84 -8.30 4.44 -9.98
C LEU A 84 -6.81 4.36 -10.35
N PRO A 85 -6.07 5.48 -10.39
CA PRO A 85 -4.65 5.50 -10.70
C PRO A 85 -3.82 5.05 -9.49
N ILE A 86 -4.05 3.81 -9.07
CA ILE A 86 -3.52 3.28 -7.81
C ILE A 86 -2.01 3.15 -7.81
N VAL A 87 -1.38 2.87 -8.96
CA VAL A 87 0.06 2.71 -9.07
C VAL A 87 0.74 4.08 -8.99
N GLU A 88 0.14 5.11 -9.57
CA GLU A 88 0.58 6.51 -9.40
C GLU A 88 0.52 6.93 -7.94
N PHE A 89 -0.57 6.65 -7.22
CA PHE A 89 -0.66 6.94 -5.78
C PHE A 89 0.40 6.19 -4.96
N MET A 90 0.60 4.89 -5.23
CA MET A 90 1.64 4.09 -4.58
C MET A 90 3.04 4.67 -4.83
N THR A 91 3.31 5.02 -6.09
CA THR A 91 4.61 5.54 -6.50
C THR A 91 4.84 6.93 -5.91
N GLY A 92 3.81 7.76 -5.82
CA GLY A 92 3.87 9.06 -5.14
C GLY A 92 4.21 8.92 -3.65
N ALA A 93 3.62 7.94 -2.95
CA ALA A 93 3.94 7.69 -1.55
C ALA A 93 5.36 7.16 -1.36
N TYR A 94 5.82 6.23 -2.21
CA TYR A 94 7.22 5.81 -2.22
C TYR A 94 8.18 6.95 -2.58
N ALA A 95 7.85 7.79 -3.56
CA ALA A 95 8.65 8.95 -3.94
C ALA A 95 8.80 9.94 -2.77
N ALA A 96 7.71 10.20 -2.03
CA ALA A 96 7.75 11.02 -0.81
C ALA A 96 8.67 10.40 0.25
N ALA A 97 8.57 9.09 0.49
CA ALA A 97 9.47 8.38 1.41
C ALA A 97 10.94 8.45 0.96
N ALA A 98 11.21 8.26 -0.34
CA ALA A 98 12.55 8.35 -0.91
C ALA A 98 13.14 9.76 -0.75
N CYS A 99 12.33 10.80 -1.01
CA CYS A 99 12.73 12.20 -0.84
C CYS A 99 13.06 12.50 0.62
N LEU A 100 12.22 12.09 1.57
CA LEU A 100 12.48 12.27 3.00
C LEU A 100 13.73 11.51 3.46
N ALA A 101 13.96 10.31 2.93
CA ALA A 101 15.18 9.55 3.18
C ALA A 101 16.43 10.25 2.62
N GLY A 102 16.35 10.81 1.40
CA GLY A 102 17.42 11.61 0.79
C GLY A 102 17.73 12.89 1.58
N LEU A 103 16.70 13.63 2.00
CA LEU A 103 16.84 14.80 2.88
C LEU A 103 17.52 14.44 4.20
N ARG A 104 17.21 13.26 4.76
CA ARG A 104 17.84 12.77 5.98
C ARG A 104 19.32 12.44 5.77
N VAL A 105 19.69 11.75 4.68
CA VAL A 105 21.10 11.49 4.32
C VAL A 105 21.89 12.79 4.25
N ARG A 106 21.33 13.79 3.54
CA ARG A 106 21.94 15.12 3.42
C ARG A 106 22.24 15.75 4.77
N LYS A 107 21.32 15.67 5.73
CA LYS A 107 21.51 16.20 7.10
C LYS A 107 22.54 15.44 7.92
N LEU A 108 22.71 14.14 7.66
CA LEU A 108 23.67 13.30 8.36
C LEU A 108 25.12 13.48 7.84
N GLY A 109 25.36 14.46 6.97
CA GLY A 109 26.65 14.76 6.37
C GLY A 109 26.85 14.11 4.99
N GLY A 110 25.80 13.52 4.41
CA GLY A 110 25.80 13.08 3.02
C GLY A 110 25.56 14.22 2.03
N GLY A 111 25.63 13.90 0.74
CA GLY A 111 25.32 14.83 -0.35
C GLY A 111 23.83 14.85 -0.72
N GLY A 112 23.54 15.43 -1.88
CA GLY A 112 22.27 15.30 -2.57
C GLY A 112 21.99 13.86 -2.99
N GLN A 113 20.84 13.64 -3.62
CA GLN A 113 20.37 12.31 -4.00
C GLN A 113 19.64 12.36 -5.33
N ALA A 114 20.01 11.49 -6.26
CA ALA A 114 19.17 11.17 -7.41
C ALA A 114 18.31 9.95 -7.06
N ILE A 115 17.02 10.03 -7.35
CA ILE A 115 16.02 9.02 -7.03
C ILE A 115 15.30 8.61 -8.32
N ASP A 116 15.32 7.31 -8.64
CA ASP A 116 14.68 6.70 -9.82
C ASP A 116 13.42 5.94 -9.41
N MET A 117 12.26 6.61 -9.42
CA MET A 117 10.99 5.99 -9.11
C MET A 117 10.30 5.49 -10.39
N ALA A 118 9.89 4.22 -10.35
CA ALA A 118 9.17 3.58 -11.45
C ALA A 118 7.79 3.11 -10.98
N LEU A 119 6.73 3.50 -11.72
CA LEU A 119 5.39 2.96 -11.50
C LEU A 119 5.41 1.43 -11.58
N TYR A 120 6.12 0.88 -12.56
CA TYR A 120 6.29 -0.57 -12.74
C TYR A 120 6.89 -1.28 -11.52
N ASP A 121 7.93 -0.72 -10.88
CA ASP A 121 8.57 -1.32 -9.70
C ASP A 121 7.60 -1.37 -8.51
N CYS A 122 6.79 -0.32 -8.35
CA CYS A 122 5.79 -0.22 -7.28
C CYS A 122 4.63 -1.20 -7.51
N ALA A 123 4.12 -1.30 -8.75
CA ALA A 123 3.10 -2.27 -9.11
C ALA A 123 3.59 -3.72 -8.94
N PHE A 124 4.83 -4.01 -9.34
CA PHE A 124 5.46 -5.31 -9.10
C PHE A 124 5.50 -5.66 -7.61
N ALA A 125 5.93 -4.71 -6.76
CA ALA A 125 5.97 -4.93 -5.32
C ALA A 125 4.58 -5.15 -4.71
N ALA A 126 3.54 -4.50 -5.24
CA ALA A 126 2.16 -4.72 -4.83
C ALA A 126 1.64 -6.14 -5.12
N MET A 127 2.29 -6.89 -6.01
CA MET A 127 1.98 -8.30 -6.31
C MET A 127 2.52 -9.29 -5.26
N ALA A 128 3.02 -8.81 -4.12
CA ALA A 128 3.63 -9.64 -3.07
C ALA A 128 2.75 -10.77 -2.52
N THR A 129 1.42 -10.69 -2.64
CA THR A 129 0.49 -11.78 -2.24
C THR A 129 0.36 -12.89 -3.29
N PHE A 130 0.79 -12.63 -4.53
CA PHE A 130 0.72 -13.56 -5.66
C PHE A 130 2.07 -14.20 -5.98
N LEU A 131 3.14 -13.41 -5.91
CA LEU A 131 4.51 -13.83 -6.21
C LEU A 131 4.99 -15.09 -5.46
N PRO A 132 4.62 -15.33 -4.18
CA PRO A 132 4.98 -16.56 -3.47
C PRO A 132 4.72 -17.84 -4.26
N ARG A 133 3.53 -17.98 -4.88
CA ARG A 133 3.16 -19.18 -5.65
C ARG A 133 3.90 -19.32 -6.97
N LEU A 134 4.40 -18.21 -7.53
CA LEU A 134 5.17 -18.22 -8.77
C LEU A 134 6.65 -18.50 -8.50
N LEU A 135 7.15 -18.14 -7.32
CA LEU A 135 8.55 -18.22 -6.94
C LEU A 135 8.91 -19.44 -6.09
N ASP A 136 7.93 -20.27 -5.72
CA ASP A 136 8.16 -21.53 -4.99
C ASP A 136 8.68 -22.67 -5.88
N GLY A 137 8.70 -22.47 -7.21
CA GLY A 137 9.17 -23.46 -8.19
C GLY A 137 8.15 -24.55 -8.54
N SER A 138 6.92 -24.49 -8.02
CA SER A 138 5.87 -25.48 -8.26
C SER A 138 5.25 -25.39 -9.66
N GLY A 139 5.49 -24.30 -10.39
CA GLY A 139 4.82 -24.02 -11.66
C GLY A 139 3.34 -23.67 -11.51
N SER A 140 2.91 -23.25 -10.31
CA SER A 140 1.52 -22.90 -10.03
C SER A 140 1.03 -21.74 -10.90
N VAL A 141 -0.17 -21.88 -11.45
CA VAL A 141 -0.89 -20.79 -12.12
C VAL A 141 -1.57 -19.93 -11.07
N VAL A 142 -1.33 -18.62 -11.13
CA VAL A 142 -2.05 -17.61 -10.36
C VAL A 142 -3.10 -16.98 -11.26
N GLY A 143 -4.32 -16.78 -10.76
CA GLY A 143 -5.40 -16.20 -11.52
C GLY A 143 -6.43 -15.48 -10.65
N ARG A 144 -7.46 -14.97 -11.32
CA ARG A 144 -8.56 -14.23 -10.72
C ARG A 144 -9.43 -15.12 -9.85
N LEU A 145 -9.86 -14.59 -8.71
CA LEU A 145 -10.73 -15.29 -7.76
C LEU A 145 -12.07 -14.55 -7.53
N GLY A 146 -12.35 -13.49 -8.28
CA GLY A 146 -13.39 -12.54 -7.92
C GLY A 146 -13.09 -11.96 -6.54
N ASN A 147 -14.07 -12.06 -5.64
CA ASN A 147 -13.91 -11.64 -4.25
C ASN A 147 -13.43 -12.73 -3.30
N ARG A 148 -13.23 -13.97 -3.78
CA ARG A 148 -12.77 -15.08 -2.95
C ARG A 148 -11.32 -14.93 -2.51
N HIS A 149 -10.98 -15.62 -1.42
CA HIS A 149 -9.63 -15.67 -0.89
C HIS A 149 -9.05 -17.09 -1.05
N ALA A 150 -7.80 -17.20 -1.51
CA ALA A 150 -7.18 -18.48 -1.85
C ALA A 150 -7.02 -19.47 -0.68
N MET A 151 -7.09 -18.97 0.56
CA MET A 151 -6.86 -19.75 1.78
C MET A 151 -7.98 -19.63 2.83
N ALA A 152 -9.05 -18.87 2.54
CA ALA A 152 -10.07 -18.57 3.54
C ALA A 152 -11.47 -18.55 2.91
N SER A 153 -12.44 -19.10 3.63
CA SER A 153 -13.85 -19.14 3.24
C SER A 153 -14.71 -19.17 4.52
N PRO A 154 -15.86 -18.45 4.57
CA PRO A 154 -16.36 -17.53 3.56
C PRO A 154 -15.51 -16.27 3.39
N TRP A 155 -15.37 -15.80 2.16
CA TRP A 155 -14.79 -14.50 1.82
C TRP A 155 -15.37 -14.05 0.48
N ASN A 156 -16.43 -13.24 0.49
CA ASN A 156 -17.10 -12.81 -0.74
C ASN A 156 -18.01 -11.60 -0.50
N VAL A 157 -18.53 -11.01 -1.58
CA VAL A 157 -19.66 -10.07 -1.55
C VAL A 157 -20.96 -10.82 -1.74
N TYR A 158 -21.99 -10.38 -1.02
CA TYR A 158 -23.31 -10.96 -1.04
C TYR A 158 -24.34 -9.85 -1.27
N ARG A 159 -25.37 -10.15 -2.07
CA ARG A 159 -26.44 -9.20 -2.38
C ARG A 159 -27.47 -9.15 -1.26
N ALA A 160 -27.57 -8.01 -0.60
CA ALA A 160 -28.64 -7.64 0.32
C ALA A 160 -29.81 -6.99 -0.43
N ILE A 161 -30.88 -6.62 0.27
CA ILE A 161 -32.07 -5.99 -0.33
C ILE A 161 -31.74 -4.67 -1.03
N ASP A 162 -30.82 -3.88 -0.46
CA ASP A 162 -30.51 -2.49 -0.82
C ASP A 162 -29.07 -2.30 -1.34
N GLY A 163 -28.31 -3.38 -1.55
CA GLY A 163 -27.00 -3.35 -2.19
C GLY A 163 -26.11 -4.54 -1.83
N TRP A 164 -24.80 -4.32 -1.66
CA TRP A 164 -23.81 -5.37 -1.49
C TRP A 164 -23.11 -5.29 -0.12
N VAL A 165 -22.94 -6.46 0.52
CA VAL A 165 -22.22 -6.62 1.78
C VAL A 165 -21.04 -7.54 1.55
N LEU A 166 -19.83 -7.10 1.87
CA LEU A 166 -18.66 -7.95 1.95
C LEU A 166 -18.63 -8.65 3.31
N VAL A 167 -18.33 -9.95 3.33
CA VAL A 167 -18.07 -10.73 4.56
C VAL A 167 -16.76 -11.49 4.41
N CYS A 168 -15.91 -11.44 5.43
CA CYS A 168 -14.61 -12.10 5.46
C CYS A 168 -14.45 -12.92 6.74
N ALA A 169 -14.16 -14.22 6.62
CA ALA A 169 -13.84 -15.11 7.72
C ALA A 169 -12.50 -15.82 7.46
N ALA A 170 -11.49 -15.45 8.24
CA ALA A 170 -10.13 -15.98 8.16
C ALA A 170 -9.87 -17.14 9.14
N SER A 171 -10.78 -17.43 10.07
CA SER A 171 -10.59 -18.49 11.07
C SER A 171 -11.83 -19.37 11.26
N ASP A 172 -11.60 -20.59 11.75
CA ASP A 172 -12.68 -21.52 12.08
C ASP A 172 -13.59 -20.92 13.17
N MET A 173 -13.04 -20.25 14.18
CA MET A 173 -13.83 -19.54 15.20
C MET A 173 -14.80 -18.51 14.59
N GLN A 174 -14.42 -17.83 13.51
CA GLN A 174 -15.33 -16.92 12.79
C GLN A 174 -16.41 -17.69 12.03
N TRP A 175 -16.10 -18.86 11.46
CA TRP A 175 -17.10 -19.74 10.85
C TRP A 175 -18.15 -20.22 11.86
N HIS A 176 -17.75 -20.67 13.04
CA HIS A 176 -18.69 -21.08 14.11
C HIS A 176 -19.67 -19.94 14.43
N ARG A 177 -19.18 -18.71 14.54
CA ARG A 177 -20.01 -17.52 14.80
C ARG A 177 -20.93 -17.19 13.62
N ILE A 178 -20.47 -17.35 12.38
CA ILE A 178 -21.30 -17.19 11.20
C ILE A 178 -22.44 -18.22 11.20
N CYS A 179 -22.14 -19.50 11.50
CA CYS A 179 -23.15 -20.56 11.59
C CYS A 179 -24.26 -20.21 12.60
N ALA A 180 -23.88 -19.67 13.76
CA ALA A 180 -24.83 -19.17 14.75
C ALA A 180 -25.67 -18.00 14.22
N VAL A 181 -25.03 -17.01 13.56
CA VAL A 181 -25.71 -15.85 12.97
C VAL A 181 -26.71 -16.24 11.89
N VAL A 182 -26.37 -17.21 11.03
CA VAL A 182 -27.26 -17.66 9.94
C VAL A 182 -28.34 -18.64 10.42
N GLY A 183 -28.39 -18.95 11.73
CA GLY A 183 -29.38 -19.83 12.34
C GLY A 183 -29.17 -21.31 12.00
N ARG A 184 -27.93 -21.71 11.71
CA ARG A 184 -27.54 -23.08 11.30
C ARG A 184 -26.31 -23.54 12.10
N PRO A 185 -26.36 -23.57 13.44
CA PRO A 185 -25.19 -23.89 14.28
C PRO A 185 -24.62 -25.29 14.02
N GLU A 186 -25.43 -26.22 13.50
CA GLU A 186 -24.99 -27.57 13.16
C GLU A 186 -23.95 -27.61 12.03
N LEU A 187 -23.87 -26.57 11.18
CA LEU A 187 -22.86 -26.45 10.13
C LEU A 187 -21.44 -26.20 10.69
N ALA A 188 -21.33 -25.77 11.95
CA ALA A 188 -20.05 -25.54 12.58
C ALA A 188 -19.33 -26.86 12.93
N GLU A 189 -20.11 -27.91 13.20
CA GLU A 189 -19.62 -29.25 13.55
C GLU A 189 -19.66 -30.20 12.34
N ASP A 190 -20.20 -29.77 11.20
CA ASP A 190 -20.26 -30.57 9.98
C ASP A 190 -18.84 -30.81 9.44
N PRO A 191 -18.39 -32.07 9.30
CA PRO A 191 -17.06 -32.38 8.78
C PRO A 191 -16.75 -31.77 7.41
N ARG A 192 -17.76 -31.40 6.62
CA ARG A 192 -17.61 -30.75 5.32
C ARG A 192 -17.15 -29.28 5.41
N TYR A 193 -17.36 -28.63 6.55
CA TYR A 193 -17.09 -27.20 6.75
C TYR A 193 -16.22 -26.89 7.98
N LEU A 194 -15.71 -27.93 8.65
CA LEU A 194 -15.02 -27.81 9.94
C LEU A 194 -13.76 -26.92 9.85
N ARG A 195 -12.90 -27.14 8.85
CA ARG A 195 -11.68 -26.34 8.65
C ARG A 195 -11.83 -25.35 7.51
N ALA A 196 -11.06 -24.26 7.58
CA ALA A 196 -10.96 -23.27 6.51
C ALA A 196 -10.63 -23.91 5.14
N SER A 197 -9.75 -24.90 5.11
CA SER A 197 -9.44 -25.67 3.88
C SER A 197 -10.66 -26.38 3.32
N ASP A 198 -11.48 -27.00 4.17
CA ASP A 198 -12.67 -27.74 3.75
C ASP A 198 -13.69 -26.80 3.11
N ARG A 199 -13.87 -25.61 3.72
CA ARG A 199 -14.74 -24.54 3.21
C ARG A 199 -14.22 -23.90 1.93
N VAL A 200 -12.91 -23.81 1.73
CA VAL A 200 -12.33 -23.31 0.47
C VAL A 200 -12.65 -24.25 -0.68
N THR A 201 -12.52 -25.57 -0.48
CA THR A 201 -12.88 -26.56 -1.52
C THR A 201 -14.38 -26.59 -1.85
N ARG A 202 -15.23 -26.07 -0.94
CA ARG A 202 -16.69 -26.01 -1.07
C ARG A 202 -17.22 -24.58 -1.04
N CYS A 203 -16.44 -23.63 -1.55
CA CYS A 203 -16.77 -22.21 -1.44
C CYS A 203 -18.11 -21.84 -2.08
N ASP A 204 -18.54 -22.52 -3.15
CA ASP A 204 -19.86 -22.29 -3.75
C ASP A 204 -21.01 -22.63 -2.80
N GLU A 205 -20.91 -23.73 -2.05
CA GLU A 205 -21.92 -24.13 -1.06
C GLU A 205 -21.95 -23.15 0.12
N VAL A 206 -20.77 -22.78 0.62
CA VAL A 206 -20.62 -21.81 1.72
C VAL A 206 -21.18 -20.44 1.30
N ASP A 207 -20.88 -20.00 0.08
CA ASP A 207 -21.39 -18.75 -0.46
C ASP A 207 -22.91 -18.78 -0.62
N ALA A 208 -23.48 -19.91 -1.06
CA ALA A 208 -24.93 -20.08 -1.17
C ALA A 208 -25.63 -19.96 0.20
N ILE A 209 -25.04 -20.52 1.26
CA ILE A 209 -25.55 -20.41 2.64
C ILE A 209 -25.59 -18.94 3.07
N LEU A 210 -24.49 -18.21 2.92
CA LEU A 210 -24.44 -16.80 3.30
C LEU A 210 -25.38 -15.95 2.45
N GLN A 211 -25.40 -16.17 1.12
CA GLN A 211 -26.29 -15.45 0.21
C GLN A 211 -27.77 -15.65 0.56
N GLN A 212 -28.16 -16.85 1.01
CA GLN A 212 -29.54 -17.12 1.46
C GLN A 212 -29.95 -16.33 2.71
N TRP A 213 -29.00 -16.04 3.59
CA TRP A 213 -29.23 -15.23 4.78
C TRP A 213 -29.18 -13.73 4.45
N VAL A 214 -28.11 -13.27 3.78
CA VAL A 214 -27.89 -11.84 3.47
C VAL A 214 -29.01 -11.26 2.63
N LYS A 215 -29.56 -12.01 1.65
CA LYS A 215 -30.63 -11.51 0.77
C LYS A 215 -31.94 -11.17 1.47
N ARG A 216 -32.11 -11.57 2.74
CA ARG A 216 -33.33 -11.31 3.53
C ARG A 216 -33.25 -10.02 4.34
N GLY A 217 -32.07 -9.41 4.44
CA GLY A 217 -31.83 -8.21 5.24
C GLY A 217 -31.37 -7.02 4.39
N THR A 218 -31.45 -5.83 4.99
CA THR A 218 -30.74 -4.65 4.49
C THR A 218 -29.26 -4.75 4.81
N ILE A 219 -28.44 -3.96 4.12
CA ILE A 219 -27.02 -3.78 4.42
C ILE A 219 -26.82 -3.47 5.90
N GLU A 220 -27.57 -2.48 6.43
CA GLU A 220 -27.44 -2.04 7.82
C GLU A 220 -27.70 -3.20 8.80
N HIS A 221 -28.77 -3.97 8.57
CA HIS A 221 -29.11 -5.12 9.39
C HIS A 221 -28.01 -6.19 9.36
N CYS A 222 -27.57 -6.58 8.16
CA CYS A 222 -26.54 -7.60 7.96
C CYS A 222 -25.21 -7.20 8.62
N VAL A 223 -24.76 -5.97 8.39
CA VAL A 223 -23.52 -5.43 8.95
C VAL A 223 -23.60 -5.33 10.48
N LYS A 224 -24.74 -4.91 11.03
CA LYS A 224 -24.94 -4.83 12.49
C LYS A 224 -24.81 -6.19 13.15
N ILE A 225 -25.46 -7.22 12.61
CA ILE A 225 -25.43 -8.58 13.20
C ILE A 225 -24.06 -9.23 13.03
N LEU A 226 -23.52 -9.26 11.81
CA LEU A 226 -22.21 -9.87 11.53
C LEU A 226 -21.09 -9.15 12.28
N GLY A 227 -21.08 -7.82 12.24
CA GLY A 227 -20.12 -6.99 12.97
C GLY A 227 -20.22 -7.17 14.48
N GLY A 228 -21.45 -7.27 15.03
CA GLY A 228 -21.70 -7.57 16.43
C GLY A 228 -21.17 -8.94 16.89
N ALA A 229 -21.13 -9.92 15.98
CA ALA A 229 -20.50 -11.22 16.21
C ALA A 229 -18.96 -11.21 16.03
N GLY A 230 -18.37 -10.05 15.73
CA GLY A 230 -16.93 -9.91 15.48
C GLY A 230 -16.49 -10.49 14.14
N ILE A 231 -17.39 -10.57 13.16
CA ILE A 231 -17.07 -10.94 11.78
C ILE A 231 -16.68 -9.69 11.00
N PRO A 232 -15.47 -9.64 10.39
CA PRO A 232 -15.10 -8.58 9.47
C PRO A 232 -16.08 -8.54 8.30
N CYS A 233 -16.79 -7.43 8.19
CA CYS A 233 -17.79 -7.21 7.14
C CYS A 233 -18.00 -5.70 6.93
N GLY A 234 -18.60 -5.32 5.82
CA GLY A 234 -18.94 -3.93 5.54
C GLY A 234 -19.74 -3.75 4.26
N PRO A 235 -20.42 -2.60 4.11
CA PRO A 235 -21.05 -2.24 2.83
C PRO A 235 -19.99 -2.06 1.75
N VAL A 236 -20.33 -2.42 0.52
CA VAL A 236 -19.67 -1.85 -0.66
C VAL A 236 -20.20 -0.42 -0.80
N ALA A 237 -19.42 0.56 -0.38
CA ALA A 237 -19.78 1.96 -0.40
C ALA A 237 -19.91 2.45 -1.85
N LYS A 238 -20.98 3.17 -2.15
CA LYS A 238 -21.21 3.74 -3.50
C LYS A 238 -20.36 4.99 -3.72
N VAL A 239 -19.90 5.18 -4.94
CA VAL A 239 -19.19 6.38 -5.41
C VAL A 239 -20.06 7.06 -6.46
N ASP A 240 -20.82 8.07 -6.05
CA ASP A 240 -21.78 8.80 -6.89
C ASP A 240 -21.51 10.31 -6.92
N GLY A 241 -20.28 10.73 -6.64
CA GLY A 241 -19.92 12.15 -6.56
C GLY A 241 -20.38 12.87 -5.29
N CYS A 242 -20.86 12.13 -4.28
CA CYS A 242 -21.13 12.66 -2.95
C CYS A 242 -20.59 11.69 -1.89
N PRO A 243 -19.34 11.86 -1.44
CA PRO A 243 -18.73 10.96 -0.48
C PRO A 243 -19.51 11.03 0.85
N ARG A 244 -19.94 9.86 1.33
CA ARG A 244 -20.71 9.71 2.58
C ARG A 244 -20.25 8.44 3.29
N GLU A 245 -19.52 8.61 4.37
CA GLU A 245 -19.12 7.51 5.23
C GLU A 245 -18.89 8.06 6.64
N ALA A 246 -19.64 7.55 7.61
CA ALA A 246 -19.73 8.17 8.93
C ALA A 246 -18.41 8.19 9.69
N ASN A 247 -17.51 7.23 9.46
CA ASN A 247 -16.18 7.24 10.08
C ASN A 247 -15.25 8.23 9.37
N LEU A 248 -15.31 8.33 8.04
CA LEU A 248 -14.57 9.37 7.31
C LEU A 248 -15.00 10.79 7.73
N ASP A 249 -16.30 11.01 7.93
CA ASP A 249 -16.83 12.28 8.45
C ASP A 249 -16.35 12.54 9.89
N HIS A 250 -16.45 11.53 10.77
CA HIS A 250 -15.96 11.62 12.15
C HIS A 250 -14.46 11.95 12.22
N ARG A 251 -13.67 11.36 11.32
CA ARG A 251 -12.21 11.59 11.26
C ARG A 251 -11.84 12.87 10.52
N GLY A 252 -12.82 13.56 9.93
CA GLY A 252 -12.64 14.83 9.22
C GLY A 252 -11.99 14.67 7.85
N MET A 253 -12.07 13.47 7.25
CA MET A 253 -11.44 13.16 5.97
C MET A 253 -12.19 13.74 4.78
N ILE A 254 -13.51 13.89 4.85
CA ILE A 254 -14.30 14.51 3.80
C ILE A 254 -14.42 16.00 4.10
N ARG A 255 -13.74 16.85 3.30
CA ARG A 255 -13.78 18.31 3.48
C ARG A 255 -14.49 18.97 2.33
N ARG A 256 -15.27 20.02 2.63
CA ARG A 256 -15.89 20.89 1.62
C ARG A 256 -15.09 22.18 1.52
N VAL A 257 -14.59 22.49 0.34
CA VAL A 257 -13.85 23.73 0.05
C VAL A 257 -14.55 24.52 -1.05
N SER A 258 -14.45 25.85 -1.01
CA SER A 258 -15.05 26.70 -2.04
C SER A 258 -14.25 26.64 -3.35
N ASP A 259 -14.94 26.48 -4.48
CA ASP A 259 -14.37 26.59 -5.82
C ASP A 259 -14.47 28.06 -6.31
N PRO A 260 -13.34 28.76 -6.51
CA PRO A 260 -13.36 30.14 -7.00
C PRO A 260 -13.88 30.27 -8.43
N SER A 261 -13.98 29.17 -9.20
CA SER A 261 -14.53 29.18 -10.57
C SER A 261 -16.06 29.23 -10.65
N GLY A 262 -16.75 29.32 -9.50
CA GLY A 262 -18.20 29.50 -9.42
C GLY A 262 -19.01 28.20 -9.42
N ARG A 263 -18.38 27.02 -9.40
CA ARG A 263 -19.06 25.71 -9.39
C ARG A 263 -19.59 25.27 -8.01
N GLY A 264 -19.51 26.13 -7.00
CA GLY A 264 -19.95 25.83 -5.64
C GLY A 264 -18.86 25.23 -4.76
N ALA A 265 -19.25 24.42 -3.76
CA ALA A 265 -18.29 23.76 -2.88
C ALA A 265 -17.91 22.38 -3.42
N LEU A 266 -16.61 22.08 -3.46
CA LEU A 266 -16.05 20.79 -3.86
C LEU A 266 -15.63 19.97 -2.64
N PHE A 267 -15.77 18.65 -2.75
CA PHE A 267 -15.24 17.68 -1.80
C PHE A 267 -13.76 17.44 -2.08
N VAL A 268 -12.92 17.58 -1.06
CA VAL A 268 -11.50 17.25 -1.11
C VAL A 268 -11.16 16.38 0.08
N PRO A 269 -10.21 15.44 -0.06
CA PRO A 269 -9.79 14.63 1.06
C PRO A 269 -8.89 15.47 1.99
N ALA A 270 -9.03 15.26 3.30
CA ALA A 270 -8.04 15.75 4.25
C ALA A 270 -6.73 14.97 4.13
N SER A 271 -5.69 15.46 4.80
CA SER A 271 -4.42 14.74 4.87
C SER A 271 -4.58 13.44 5.68
N PRO A 272 -4.12 12.29 5.14
CA PRO A 272 -4.11 11.03 5.90
C PRO A 272 -3.02 11.00 6.99
N LEU A 273 -2.17 12.03 7.08
CA LEU A 273 -1.07 12.13 8.04
C LEU A 273 -1.58 12.65 9.41
N ARG A 274 -2.36 11.83 10.11
CA ARG A 274 -2.88 12.18 11.45
C ARG A 274 -1.81 11.96 12.52
N MET A 275 -1.10 13.03 12.86
CA MET A 275 0.00 13.01 13.83
C MET A 275 -0.24 14.01 14.96
N SER A 276 0.12 13.64 16.19
CA SER A 276 -0.26 14.40 17.39
C SER A 276 0.47 15.74 17.57
N VAL A 277 1.67 15.90 17.00
CA VAL A 277 2.49 17.12 17.12
C VAL A 277 2.59 17.87 15.80
N THR A 278 2.79 17.15 14.69
CA THR A 278 2.90 17.74 13.35
C THR A 278 1.81 17.20 12.41
N PRO A 279 0.52 17.48 12.67
CA PRO A 279 -0.56 16.97 11.83
C PRO A 279 -0.44 17.45 10.38
N GLY A 280 -0.79 16.57 9.45
CA GLY A 280 -0.84 16.90 8.02
C GLY A 280 -1.77 18.08 7.74
N ARG A 281 -1.30 19.02 6.92
CA ARG A 281 -2.10 20.18 6.53
C ARG A 281 -3.04 19.78 5.39
N SER A 282 -4.29 20.18 5.51
CA SER A 282 -5.30 19.97 4.47
C SER A 282 -5.62 21.29 3.79
N ALA A 283 -5.77 21.30 2.46
CA ALA A 283 -6.00 22.53 1.69
C ALA A 283 -7.27 23.26 2.16
N GLY A 284 -7.18 24.54 2.49
CA GLY A 284 -8.33 25.33 2.95
C GLY A 284 -9.17 25.94 1.81
N ARG A 285 -8.61 26.00 0.61
CA ARG A 285 -9.21 26.59 -0.60
C ARG A 285 -8.56 25.98 -1.83
N ILE A 286 -9.22 26.12 -2.97
CA ILE A 286 -8.63 25.87 -4.30
C ILE A 286 -8.12 27.23 -4.80
N PRO A 287 -6.83 27.39 -5.14
CA PRO A 287 -6.35 28.64 -5.71
C PRO A 287 -6.87 28.82 -7.15
N ALA A 288 -7.21 30.04 -7.53
CA ALA A 288 -7.48 30.35 -8.95
C ALA A 288 -6.17 30.26 -9.77
N PRO A 289 -6.24 30.02 -11.09
CA PRO A 289 -5.06 30.04 -11.94
C PRO A 289 -4.23 31.31 -11.71
N ASP A 290 -2.94 31.14 -11.45
CA ASP A 290 -1.97 32.23 -11.22
C ASP A 290 -2.20 33.09 -9.95
N GLN A 291 -3.17 32.74 -9.09
CA GLN A 291 -3.53 33.52 -7.89
C GLN A 291 -2.33 33.76 -6.94
N ASP A 292 -1.44 32.78 -6.81
CA ASP A 292 -0.31 32.84 -5.90
C ASP A 292 1.00 33.30 -6.59
N ARG A 293 0.94 33.83 -7.83
CA ARG A 293 2.15 34.22 -8.60
C ARG A 293 3.10 35.10 -7.81
N SER A 294 2.60 36.19 -7.23
CA SER A 294 3.44 37.14 -6.48
C SER A 294 4.13 36.48 -5.28
N ALA A 295 3.43 35.60 -4.57
CA ALA A 295 4.01 34.86 -3.45
C ALA A 295 5.10 33.88 -3.93
N VAL A 296 4.85 33.19 -5.05
CA VAL A 296 5.82 32.25 -5.66
C VAL A 296 7.05 32.98 -6.20
N THR A 297 6.89 34.09 -6.93
CA THR A 297 8.02 34.86 -7.46
C THR A 297 8.88 35.46 -6.35
N GLY A 298 8.25 35.88 -5.24
CA GLY A 298 8.97 36.37 -4.06
C GLY A 298 9.89 35.32 -3.40
N LEU A 299 9.62 34.01 -3.58
CA LEU A 299 10.53 32.95 -3.11
C LEU A 299 11.88 32.97 -3.85
N GLY A 300 11.90 33.49 -5.08
CA GLY A 300 13.11 33.73 -5.87
C GLY A 300 14.00 34.84 -5.32
N GLU A 301 13.49 35.69 -4.41
CA GLU A 301 14.21 36.86 -3.85
C GLU A 301 14.76 36.62 -2.44
N ALA A 302 14.26 35.63 -1.69
CA ALA A 302 14.70 35.32 -0.33
C ALA A 302 16.19 34.89 -0.25
N ALA A 303 16.81 34.81 0.94
CA ALA A 303 18.14 34.20 1.05
C ALA A 303 18.05 32.67 0.81
N PRO A 304 19.00 32.03 0.09
CA PRO A 304 18.99 30.59 -0.09
C PRO A 304 19.09 29.87 1.26
N PHE A 305 18.24 28.88 1.49
CA PHE A 305 18.37 28.01 2.67
C PHE A 305 19.63 27.16 2.52
N VAL A 306 20.62 27.42 3.37
CA VAL A 306 21.81 26.57 3.50
C VAL A 306 21.56 25.65 4.70
N PRO A 307 21.28 24.36 4.50
CA PRO A 307 21.11 23.44 5.63
C PRO A 307 22.41 23.40 6.41
N ALA A 308 22.34 23.46 7.75
CA ALA A 308 23.47 23.15 8.59
C ALA A 308 23.90 21.69 8.35
N MET A 309 25.01 21.49 7.64
CA MET A 309 25.59 20.16 7.46
C MET A 309 26.43 19.79 8.69
N LYS A 310 26.28 18.56 9.17
CA LYS A 310 27.32 17.97 10.00
C LYS A 310 28.50 17.64 9.10
N THR A 311 29.69 18.18 9.41
CA THR A 311 30.94 17.80 8.74
C THR A 311 31.22 16.32 9.03
N GLY A 312 31.05 15.47 8.04
CA GLY A 312 31.28 14.03 8.12
C GLY A 312 31.64 13.46 6.75
N VAL A 313 32.20 12.25 6.73
CA VAL A 313 32.57 11.57 5.48
C VAL A 313 31.30 11.27 4.67
N VAL A 314 31.24 11.86 3.47
CA VAL A 314 30.18 11.65 2.48
C VAL A 314 30.23 10.20 1.99
N GLY A 315 29.10 9.48 2.02
CA GLY A 315 28.90 8.31 1.13
C GLY A 315 28.62 6.94 1.75
N GLU A 316 28.80 6.69 3.05
CA GLU A 316 28.66 5.31 3.58
C GLU A 316 27.36 5.01 4.35
N LYS A 317 26.64 6.03 4.83
CA LYS A 317 25.54 5.81 5.78
C LYS A 317 24.17 5.71 5.12
N LEU A 318 23.47 4.61 5.38
CA LEU A 318 22.08 4.46 4.96
C LEU A 318 21.16 5.48 5.69
N PRO A 319 20.02 5.88 5.09
CA PRO A 319 19.16 6.95 5.63
C PRO A 319 18.73 6.79 7.10
N LEU A 320 18.49 5.55 7.53
CA LEU A 320 18.04 5.20 8.88
C LEU A 320 19.10 4.45 9.70
N GLN A 321 20.37 4.51 9.29
CA GLN A 321 21.44 3.92 10.09
C GLN A 321 21.46 4.54 11.50
N GLY A 322 21.43 3.69 12.52
CA GLY A 322 21.38 4.08 13.93
C GLY A 322 19.98 4.35 14.47
N VAL A 323 18.93 4.24 13.65
CA VAL A 323 17.53 4.28 14.09
C VAL A 323 17.10 2.88 14.51
N ARG A 324 16.53 2.74 15.71
CA ARG A 324 15.94 1.49 16.19
C ARG A 324 14.42 1.50 16.08
N VAL A 325 13.86 0.48 15.45
CA VAL A 325 12.41 0.31 15.26
C VAL A 325 11.95 -0.94 15.99
N LEU A 326 10.93 -0.80 16.83
CA LEU A 326 10.20 -1.91 17.42
C LEU A 326 8.94 -2.15 16.61
N GLU A 327 8.76 -3.35 16.09
CA GLU A 327 7.58 -3.75 15.32
C GLU A 327 6.76 -4.78 16.11
N ILE A 328 5.47 -4.50 16.30
CA ILE A 328 4.48 -5.48 16.78
C ILE A 328 3.41 -5.64 15.69
N GLY A 329 3.80 -6.32 14.62
CA GLY A 329 3.04 -6.40 13.38
C GLY A 329 2.51 -7.79 13.07
N HIS A 330 1.31 -7.84 12.49
CA HIS A 330 0.72 -9.04 11.88
C HIS A 330 0.34 -8.77 10.41
N TYR A 331 0.39 -9.81 9.59
CA TYR A 331 0.04 -9.82 8.18
C TYR A 331 0.91 -8.88 7.35
N THR A 332 0.34 -7.79 6.82
CA THR A 332 0.97 -7.01 5.75
C THR A 332 1.43 -5.63 6.21
N THR A 333 0.55 -4.80 6.76
CA THR A 333 0.75 -3.34 6.84
C THR A 333 1.97 -2.92 7.68
N ALA A 334 1.97 -3.22 8.99
CA ALA A 334 3.09 -2.89 9.86
C ALA A 334 4.37 -3.69 9.50
N PRO A 335 4.29 -5.00 9.19
CA PRO A 335 5.44 -5.75 8.71
C PRO A 335 6.10 -5.12 7.46
N LEU A 336 5.32 -4.79 6.43
CA LEU A 336 5.84 -4.20 5.19
C LEU A 336 6.48 -2.83 5.43
N ALA A 337 5.83 -1.96 6.21
CA ALA A 337 6.40 -0.66 6.58
C ALA A 337 7.74 -0.81 7.32
N ALA A 338 7.78 -1.69 8.33
CA ALA A 338 9.00 -1.98 9.07
C ALA A 338 10.10 -2.59 8.19
N ARG A 339 9.76 -3.42 7.20
CA ARG A 339 10.70 -3.95 6.21
C ARG A 339 11.29 -2.85 5.32
N HIS A 340 10.50 -1.87 4.91
CA HIS A 340 11.02 -0.70 4.20
C HIS A 340 11.98 0.13 5.08
N LEU A 341 11.63 0.35 6.35
CA LEU A 341 12.54 1.03 7.30
C LEU A 341 13.86 0.25 7.50
N ALA A 342 13.78 -1.09 7.61
CA ALA A 342 14.96 -1.95 7.66
C ALA A 342 15.83 -1.80 6.40
N SER A 343 15.21 -1.77 5.22
CA SER A 343 15.95 -1.61 3.95
C SER A 343 16.66 -0.27 3.84
N LEU A 344 16.14 0.77 4.51
CA LEU A 344 16.77 2.08 4.64
C LEU A 344 17.83 2.13 5.76
N GLY A 345 18.15 1.00 6.40
CA GLY A 345 19.24 0.87 7.37
C GLY A 345 18.83 0.90 8.85
N ALA A 346 17.54 0.87 9.17
CA ALA A 346 17.08 0.81 10.56
C ALA A 346 17.34 -0.58 11.19
N ASP A 347 17.67 -0.59 12.49
CA ASP A 347 17.69 -1.80 13.31
C ASP A 347 16.26 -2.15 13.74
N VAL A 348 15.63 -3.06 13.00
CA VAL A 348 14.23 -3.44 13.23
C VAL A 348 14.14 -4.72 14.06
N ILE A 349 13.49 -4.63 15.21
CA ILE A 349 13.17 -5.74 16.10
C ILE A 349 11.67 -6.04 15.96
N LYS A 350 11.34 -7.20 15.41
CA LYS A 350 9.98 -7.74 15.38
C LYS A 350 9.71 -8.50 16.68
N VAL A 351 8.69 -8.05 17.40
CA VAL A 351 8.14 -8.74 18.57
C VAL A 351 7.05 -9.69 18.10
N GLU A 352 7.20 -10.95 18.46
CA GLU A 352 6.31 -12.03 18.03
C GLU A 352 5.73 -12.78 19.23
N PRO A 353 4.51 -13.34 19.11
CA PRO A 353 3.98 -14.25 20.12
C PRO A 353 4.78 -15.56 20.16
N ARG A 354 4.51 -16.40 21.16
CA ARG A 354 5.23 -17.65 21.41
C ARG A 354 5.21 -18.62 20.23
N GLU A 355 4.10 -18.66 19.51
CA GLU A 355 3.89 -19.50 18.33
C GLU A 355 4.42 -18.86 17.04
N GLY A 356 4.86 -17.60 17.12
CA GLY A 356 5.23 -16.78 15.98
C GLY A 356 4.01 -16.19 15.26
N GLU A 357 4.28 -15.29 14.32
CA GLU A 357 3.23 -14.74 13.48
C GLU A 357 2.60 -15.82 12.59
N ALA A 358 1.26 -15.83 12.48
CA ALA A 358 0.52 -16.83 11.71
C ALA A 358 1.00 -17.01 10.25
N VAL A 359 1.42 -15.91 9.60
CA VAL A 359 1.87 -15.97 8.19
C VAL A 359 3.20 -16.66 7.99
N ARG A 360 3.96 -16.96 9.07
CA ARG A 360 5.12 -17.87 9.02
C ARG A 360 4.74 -19.25 8.49
N GLY A 361 3.53 -19.72 8.78
CA GLY A 361 3.03 -21.03 8.36
C GLY A 361 2.15 -20.99 7.11
N TRP A 362 2.08 -19.87 6.38
CA TRP A 362 1.21 -19.77 5.21
C TRP A 362 1.88 -20.34 3.96
N PRO A 363 1.18 -21.20 3.18
CA PRO A 363 1.72 -21.74 1.94
C PRO A 363 1.85 -20.67 0.83
N PRO A 364 2.83 -20.82 -0.07
CA PRO A 364 3.85 -21.87 -0.07
C PRO A 364 4.88 -21.70 1.04
N ILE A 365 5.37 -22.83 1.56
CA ILE A 365 6.31 -22.91 2.69
C ILE A 365 7.63 -23.50 2.18
N LYS A 366 8.75 -22.94 2.64
CA LYS A 366 10.09 -23.49 2.47
C LYS A 366 10.71 -23.67 3.86
N ASP A 367 11.08 -24.90 4.21
CA ASP A 367 11.68 -25.27 5.50
C ASP A 367 10.98 -24.65 6.73
N GLY A 368 9.65 -24.78 6.77
CA GLY A 368 8.82 -24.30 7.88
C GLY A 368 8.53 -22.79 7.88
N THR A 369 9.04 -22.03 6.90
CA THR A 369 8.76 -20.59 6.75
C THR A 369 8.05 -20.28 5.43
N GLY A 370 6.95 -19.53 5.50
CA GLY A 370 6.17 -19.08 4.35
C GLY A 370 6.88 -18.00 3.55
N TYR A 371 6.78 -18.07 2.22
CA TYR A 371 7.35 -17.05 1.32
C TYR A 371 6.78 -15.65 1.57
N PHE A 372 5.48 -15.55 1.87
CA PHE A 372 4.87 -14.25 2.16
C PHE A 372 5.46 -13.59 3.42
N PHE A 373 5.76 -14.39 4.45
CA PHE A 373 6.42 -13.91 5.66
C PHE A 373 7.80 -13.33 5.35
N THR A 374 8.60 -14.00 4.53
CA THR A 374 9.95 -13.51 4.21
C THR A 374 9.90 -12.20 3.43
N TYR A 375 8.91 -12.01 2.54
CA TYR A 375 8.80 -10.78 1.73
C TYR A 375 8.49 -9.54 2.58
N THR A 376 7.68 -9.71 3.62
CA THR A 376 7.27 -8.64 4.52
C THR A 376 8.17 -8.50 5.74
N ASN A 377 9.12 -9.43 5.98
CA ASN A 377 9.94 -9.42 7.19
C ASN A 377 11.46 -9.54 6.99
N VAL A 378 11.94 -9.60 5.76
CA VAL A 378 13.37 -9.55 5.45
C VAL A 378 14.05 -8.31 6.08
N GLY A 379 15.29 -8.47 6.57
CA GLY A 379 16.09 -7.41 7.18
C GLY A 379 15.85 -7.20 8.68
N LYS A 380 14.93 -7.94 9.30
CA LYS A 380 14.55 -7.77 10.70
C LYS A 380 15.21 -8.79 11.64
N ARG A 381 15.20 -8.47 12.94
CA ARG A 381 15.53 -9.36 14.06
C ARG A 381 14.26 -9.85 14.75
N SER A 382 14.26 -11.11 15.19
CA SER A 382 13.09 -11.72 15.85
C SER A 382 13.28 -11.82 17.36
N LEU A 383 12.28 -11.35 18.11
CA LEU A 383 12.18 -11.49 19.57
C LEU A 383 10.79 -12.04 19.94
N VAL A 384 10.75 -13.11 20.72
CA VAL A 384 9.49 -13.65 21.26
C VAL A 384 9.16 -12.97 22.58
N LEU A 385 7.97 -12.38 22.68
CA LEU A 385 7.40 -11.88 23.92
C LEU A 385 5.93 -12.31 24.01
N ASP A 386 5.55 -12.87 25.15
CA ASP A 386 4.15 -13.14 25.50
C ASP A 386 3.57 -11.92 26.20
N LEU A 387 2.87 -11.08 25.43
CA LEU A 387 2.28 -9.83 25.92
C LEU A 387 1.09 -10.02 26.87
N GLU A 388 0.80 -11.24 27.31
CA GLU A 388 -0.09 -11.51 28.45
C GLU A 388 0.68 -11.58 29.78
N ARG A 389 2.00 -11.78 29.75
CA ARG A 389 2.84 -11.88 30.94
C ARG A 389 3.35 -10.50 31.37
N PRO A 390 3.17 -10.11 32.65
CA PRO A 390 3.67 -8.82 33.15
C PRO A 390 5.17 -8.60 32.93
N HIS A 391 5.99 -9.66 33.06
CA HIS A 391 7.44 -9.58 32.85
C HIS A 391 7.81 -9.19 31.40
N ASP A 392 7.10 -9.74 30.42
CA ASP A 392 7.35 -9.45 29.00
C ASP A 392 6.83 -8.06 28.62
N ILE A 393 5.79 -7.57 29.30
CA ILE A 393 5.36 -6.16 29.19
C ILE A 393 6.41 -5.20 29.74
N GLU A 394 7.04 -5.51 30.86
CA GLU A 394 8.17 -4.69 31.36
C GLU A 394 9.38 -4.76 30.42
N THR A 395 9.65 -5.93 29.83
CA THR A 395 10.68 -6.05 28.78
C THR A 395 10.34 -5.19 27.57
N LEU A 396 9.08 -5.18 27.13
CA LEU A 396 8.60 -4.32 26.05
C LEU A 396 8.79 -2.83 26.38
N LYS A 397 8.41 -2.39 27.59
CA LYS A 397 8.60 -1.01 28.04
C LYS A 397 10.09 -0.61 28.07
N ASN A 398 10.97 -1.50 28.52
CA ASN A 398 12.42 -1.29 28.49
C ASN A 398 12.95 -1.13 27.05
N LEU A 399 12.45 -1.93 26.11
CA LEU A 399 12.78 -1.79 24.69
C LEU A 399 12.28 -0.46 24.12
N VAL A 400 11.05 -0.04 24.46
CA VAL A 400 10.50 1.26 24.07
C VAL A 400 11.37 2.41 24.58
N GLY A 401 11.87 2.32 25.82
CA GLY A 401 12.80 3.28 26.40
C GLY A 401 14.10 3.49 25.60
N ARG A 402 14.39 2.59 24.65
CA ARG A 402 15.63 2.58 23.85
C ARG A 402 15.40 2.50 22.34
N SER A 403 14.16 2.69 21.92
CA SER A 403 13.79 2.66 20.50
C SER A 403 13.44 4.06 20.02
N ASP A 404 13.65 4.32 18.75
CA ASP A 404 13.27 5.57 18.10
C ASP A 404 11.82 5.54 17.63
N VAL A 405 11.39 4.36 17.17
CA VAL A 405 10.08 4.13 16.57
C VAL A 405 9.45 2.88 17.17
N LEU A 406 8.16 2.94 17.47
CA LEU A 406 7.31 1.78 17.66
C LEU A 406 6.27 1.80 16.53
N ILE A 407 6.14 0.69 15.79
CA ILE A 407 5.06 0.50 14.81
C ILE A 407 4.28 -0.78 15.15
N GLU A 408 2.95 -0.69 15.14
CA GLU A 408 2.07 -1.82 15.41
C GLU A 408 0.77 -1.75 14.61
N ASN A 409 0.15 -2.91 14.38
CA ASN A 409 -1.18 -3.00 13.78
C ASN A 409 -2.10 -3.99 14.52
N LEU A 410 -2.03 -3.97 15.85
CA LEU A 410 -2.94 -4.71 16.71
C LEU A 410 -4.35 -4.11 16.66
N LYS A 411 -5.32 -4.80 17.27
CA LYS A 411 -6.63 -4.21 17.50
C LYS A 411 -6.47 -2.89 18.27
N PRO A 412 -7.17 -1.81 17.89
CA PRO A 412 -7.07 -0.54 18.58
C PRO A 412 -7.19 -0.69 20.11
N ARG A 413 -6.29 0.01 20.83
CA ARG A 413 -6.15 -0.02 22.30
C ARG A 413 -5.65 -1.34 22.90
N ALA A 414 -5.22 -2.32 22.10
CA ALA A 414 -4.67 -3.58 22.63
C ALA A 414 -3.44 -3.38 23.52
N LEU A 415 -2.51 -2.51 23.14
CA LEU A 415 -1.36 -2.15 23.99
C LEU A 415 -1.77 -1.28 25.18
N ALA A 416 -2.72 -0.36 24.98
CA ALA A 416 -3.23 0.49 26.06
C ALA A 416 -3.82 -0.34 27.22
N LYS A 417 -4.56 -1.41 26.93
CA LYS A 417 -5.08 -2.36 27.93
C LYS A 417 -3.98 -3.07 28.75
N ARG A 418 -2.75 -3.07 28.24
CA ARG A 418 -1.56 -3.68 28.88
C ARG A 418 -0.64 -2.64 29.52
N GLY A 419 -1.12 -1.40 29.69
CA GLY A 419 -0.34 -0.31 30.29
C GLY A 419 0.66 0.34 29.32
N CYS A 420 0.45 0.18 28.01
CA CYS A 420 1.28 0.74 26.94
C CYS A 420 0.44 1.64 26.01
N SER A 421 -0.34 2.58 26.58
CA SER A 421 -1.00 3.65 25.80
C SER A 421 0.01 4.64 25.25
N SER A 422 -0.38 5.45 24.25
CA SER A 422 0.44 6.53 23.70
C SER A 422 1.01 7.45 24.79
N GLU A 423 0.18 7.82 25.77
CA GLU A 423 0.56 8.71 26.86
C GLU A 423 1.54 8.03 27.81
N GLN A 424 1.35 6.74 28.11
CA GLN A 424 2.25 5.97 28.96
C GLN A 424 3.61 5.75 28.29
N LEU A 425 3.62 5.39 27.01
CA LEU A 425 4.86 5.19 26.25
C LEU A 425 5.62 6.51 26.07
N ALA A 426 4.93 7.63 25.86
CA ALA A 426 5.55 8.96 25.81
C ALA A 426 6.21 9.37 27.15
N ARG A 427 5.69 8.92 28.31
CA ARG A 427 6.35 9.13 29.61
C ARG A 427 7.62 8.31 29.77
N ILE A 428 7.64 7.10 29.20
CA ILE A 428 8.83 6.23 29.20
C ILE A 428 9.89 6.79 28.26
N ASN A 429 9.48 7.24 27.07
CA ASN A 429 10.36 7.79 26.06
C ASN A 429 9.68 8.96 25.33
N PRO A 430 9.95 10.22 25.75
CA PRO A 430 9.40 11.41 25.11
C PRO A 430 9.85 11.62 23.66
N ARG A 431 10.87 10.87 23.21
CA ARG A 431 11.42 10.91 21.84
C ARG A 431 10.83 9.84 20.92
N LEU A 432 9.95 8.98 21.44
CA LEU A 432 9.37 7.87 20.69
C LEU A 432 8.41 8.36 19.61
N ILE A 433 8.59 7.89 18.39
CA ILE A 433 7.57 7.97 17.35
C ILE A 433 6.74 6.70 17.43
N TYR A 434 5.50 6.81 17.88
CA TYR A 434 4.60 5.67 18.00
C TYR A 434 3.57 5.71 16.86
N CYS A 435 3.68 4.77 15.92
CA CYS A 435 2.77 4.58 14.80
C CYS A 435 1.83 3.39 15.04
N ALA A 436 0.56 3.67 15.27
CA ALA A 436 -0.49 2.66 15.32
C ALA A 436 -1.25 2.65 14.00
N VAL A 437 -1.28 1.50 13.33
CA VAL A 437 -1.98 1.32 12.06
C VAL A 437 -3.20 0.43 12.28
N SER A 438 -4.38 0.86 11.83
CA SER A 438 -5.57 0.03 11.90
C SER A 438 -6.51 0.29 10.73
N GLY A 439 -7.52 -0.57 10.55
CA GLY A 439 -8.50 -0.40 9.47
C GLY A 439 -9.20 0.97 9.52
N PHE A 440 -9.80 1.29 10.67
CA PHE A 440 -10.67 2.47 10.83
C PHE A 440 -10.04 3.61 11.67
N GLY A 441 -8.81 3.43 12.14
CA GLY A 441 -8.14 4.36 13.06
C GLY A 441 -8.41 4.05 14.54
N ALA A 442 -7.58 4.60 15.42
CA ALA A 442 -7.75 4.53 16.88
C ALA A 442 -8.89 5.45 17.36
N GLU A 443 -9.03 6.62 16.74
CA GLU A 443 -10.19 7.51 16.86
C GLU A 443 -11.24 7.14 15.81
N THR A 444 -12.18 6.26 16.15
CA THR A 444 -13.16 5.72 15.21
C THR A 444 -14.54 5.55 15.85
N ILE A 445 -15.58 5.67 15.02
CA ILE A 445 -16.96 5.29 15.39
C ILE A 445 -17.20 3.77 15.34
N TYR A 446 -16.22 3.00 14.86
CA TYR A 446 -16.26 1.54 14.76
C TYR A 446 -15.32 0.86 15.78
N PRO A 447 -15.46 1.12 17.09
CA PRO A 447 -14.49 0.66 18.07
C PRO A 447 -14.39 -0.88 18.10
N GLY A 448 -13.17 -1.39 17.92
CA GLY A 448 -12.91 -2.83 17.95
C GLY A 448 -13.45 -3.62 16.74
N ARG A 449 -14.04 -2.95 15.75
CA ARG A 449 -14.50 -3.59 14.52
C ARG A 449 -13.28 -4.13 13.75
N PRO A 450 -13.24 -5.43 13.46
CA PRO A 450 -12.13 -5.99 12.70
C PRO A 450 -12.24 -5.58 11.23
N ALA A 451 -11.09 -5.36 10.60
CA ALA A 451 -10.99 -5.05 9.18
C ALA A 451 -9.79 -5.79 8.58
N PHE A 452 -10.02 -6.36 7.40
CA PHE A 452 -8.98 -6.74 6.47
C PHE A 452 -8.94 -5.73 5.33
N ASP A 453 -7.89 -5.78 4.52
CA ASP A 453 -7.75 -5.00 3.29
C ASP A 453 -9.06 -4.89 2.49
N THR A 454 -9.72 -6.03 2.21
CA THR A 454 -10.95 -6.05 1.40
C THR A 454 -12.12 -5.35 2.06
N VAL A 455 -12.22 -5.38 3.40
CA VAL A 455 -13.25 -4.61 4.14
C VAL A 455 -13.03 -3.12 3.92
N ILE A 456 -11.78 -2.67 3.94
CA ILE A 456 -11.44 -1.28 3.65
C ILE A 456 -11.70 -0.93 2.19
N GLN A 457 -11.36 -1.81 1.23
CA GLN A 457 -11.70 -1.61 -0.17
C GLN A 457 -13.23 -1.47 -0.37
N ALA A 458 -14.04 -2.32 0.28
CA ALA A 458 -15.49 -2.23 0.22
C ALA A 458 -15.99 -0.88 0.77
N MET A 459 -15.51 -0.50 1.96
CA MET A 459 -16.02 0.67 2.68
C MET A 459 -15.44 2.01 2.24
N SER A 460 -14.44 2.03 1.33
CA SER A 460 -13.82 3.25 0.80
C SER A 460 -14.29 3.62 -0.61
N GLY A 461 -15.24 2.86 -1.17
CA GLY A 461 -15.75 3.04 -2.53
C GLY A 461 -14.95 2.33 -3.62
N PHE A 462 -13.82 1.72 -3.26
CA PHE A 462 -12.91 1.09 -4.20
C PHE A 462 -13.57 -0.04 -5.01
N MET A 463 -14.32 -0.90 -4.33
CA MET A 463 -15.01 -2.04 -4.95
C MET A 463 -16.21 -1.62 -5.81
N ASP A 464 -16.82 -0.45 -5.56
CA ASP A 464 -17.91 0.04 -6.40
C ASP A 464 -17.41 0.49 -7.78
N LEU A 465 -16.15 0.92 -7.85
CA LEU A 465 -15.50 1.40 -9.07
C LEU A 465 -14.92 0.26 -9.92
N THR A 466 -14.76 -0.92 -9.33
CA THR A 466 -14.18 -2.10 -10.00
C THR A 466 -15.26 -3.18 -10.06
N ARG A 467 -15.84 -3.41 -11.25
CA ARG A 467 -17.04 -4.26 -11.41
C ARG A 467 -16.88 -5.27 -12.55
N ALA A 468 -17.36 -6.48 -12.31
CA ALA A 468 -17.55 -7.49 -13.35
C ALA A 468 -19.06 -7.66 -13.58
N GLY A 469 -19.59 -7.06 -14.65
CA GLY A 469 -21.04 -6.90 -14.81
C GLY A 469 -21.62 -6.03 -13.67
N ASP A 470 -22.63 -6.54 -12.96
CA ASP A 470 -23.25 -5.86 -11.83
C ASP A 470 -22.59 -6.19 -10.47
N VAL A 471 -21.62 -7.10 -10.45
CA VAL A 471 -20.96 -7.56 -9.23
C VAL A 471 -19.74 -6.67 -8.93
N PRO A 472 -19.69 -6.00 -7.77
CA PRO A 472 -18.49 -5.30 -7.32
C PRO A 472 -17.40 -6.30 -6.98
N VAL A 473 -16.17 -6.04 -7.43
CA VAL A 473 -15.02 -6.91 -7.19
C VAL A 473 -13.89 -6.14 -6.52
N LYS A 474 -13.17 -6.80 -5.62
CA LYS A 474 -11.94 -6.29 -5.03
C LYS A 474 -10.84 -6.21 -6.09
N ALA A 475 -9.84 -5.35 -5.86
CA ALA A 475 -8.56 -5.50 -6.53
C ALA A 475 -7.94 -6.87 -6.23
N GLY A 476 -7.18 -7.40 -7.19
CA GLY A 476 -6.34 -8.57 -6.96
C GLY A 476 -5.37 -8.34 -5.80
N ILE A 477 -4.61 -7.25 -5.88
CA ILE A 477 -3.60 -6.82 -4.90
C ILE A 477 -4.23 -6.26 -3.60
N SER A 478 -3.45 -6.26 -2.52
CA SER A 478 -3.84 -5.71 -1.21
C SER A 478 -3.64 -4.19 -1.14
N VAL A 479 -4.53 -3.43 -1.77
CA VAL A 479 -4.40 -1.96 -1.92
C VAL A 479 -4.31 -1.23 -0.58
N ALA A 480 -5.22 -1.50 0.35
CA ALA A 480 -5.30 -0.80 1.62
C ALA A 480 -4.12 -1.13 2.54
N ASP A 481 -3.68 -2.39 2.54
CA ASP A 481 -2.50 -2.81 3.31
C ASP A 481 -1.21 -2.18 2.78
N VAL A 482 -0.99 -2.21 1.46
CA VAL A 482 0.23 -1.68 0.83
C VAL A 482 0.29 -0.16 0.98
N MET A 483 -0.78 0.55 0.63
CA MET A 483 -0.84 2.01 0.80
C MET A 483 -0.74 2.42 2.28
N GLY A 484 -1.37 1.66 3.19
CA GLY A 484 -1.24 1.91 4.63
C GLY A 484 0.20 1.78 5.11
N ALA A 485 0.95 0.80 4.58
CA ALA A 485 2.37 0.62 4.90
C ALA A 485 3.23 1.78 4.36
N GLU A 486 2.99 2.20 3.12
CA GLU A 486 3.72 3.30 2.47
C GLU A 486 3.50 4.63 3.21
N ILE A 487 2.25 4.96 3.53
CA ILE A 487 1.92 6.17 4.29
C ILE A 487 2.47 6.09 5.72
N ALA A 488 2.57 4.90 6.33
CA ALA A 488 3.24 4.73 7.61
C ALA A 488 4.74 5.08 7.51
N VAL A 489 5.43 4.64 6.45
CA VAL A 489 6.84 4.99 6.22
C VAL A 489 7.01 6.49 6.03
N VAL A 490 6.18 7.14 5.20
CA VAL A 490 6.18 8.59 5.01
C VAL A 490 5.97 9.33 6.34
N SER A 491 4.97 8.91 7.11
CA SER A 491 4.63 9.53 8.40
C SER A 491 5.77 9.38 9.41
N ILE A 492 6.40 8.20 9.49
CA ILE A 492 7.53 7.93 10.39
C ILE A 492 8.75 8.77 9.99
N LEU A 493 9.10 8.85 8.70
CA LEU A 493 10.22 9.67 8.21
C LEU A 493 9.97 11.16 8.47
N ALA A 494 8.76 11.66 8.23
CA ALA A 494 8.37 13.03 8.55
C ALA A 494 8.41 13.32 10.06
N ALA A 495 8.00 12.35 10.88
CA ALA A 495 8.05 12.47 12.34
C ALA A 495 9.50 12.44 12.86
N LEU A 496 10.39 11.65 12.25
CA LEU A 496 11.83 11.66 12.57
C LEU A 496 12.45 13.02 12.25
N GLU A 497 12.09 13.60 11.10
CA GLU A 497 12.50 14.94 10.68
C GLU A 497 11.98 16.04 11.64
N ALA A 498 10.74 15.93 12.13
CA ALA A 498 10.21 16.81 13.17
C ALA A 498 10.94 16.63 14.51
N ARG A 499 11.20 15.39 14.92
CA ARG A 499 11.91 15.05 16.16
C ARG A 499 13.35 15.55 16.16
N ASP A 500 14.04 15.50 15.03
CA ASP A 500 15.42 15.99 14.93
C ASP A 500 15.51 17.51 15.14
N ARG A 501 14.41 18.25 14.90
CA ARG A 501 14.31 19.69 15.17
C ARG A 501 13.82 20.02 16.58
N THR A 502 12.84 19.27 17.07
CA THR A 502 12.13 19.58 18.32
C THR A 502 12.67 18.83 19.53
N GLY A 503 13.39 17.74 19.30
CA GLY A 503 13.78 16.79 20.34
C GLY A 503 12.67 15.85 20.79
N LEU A 504 11.42 15.99 20.30
CA LEU A 504 10.26 15.25 20.78
C LEU A 504 9.69 14.28 19.74
N GLY A 505 9.24 13.13 20.22
CA GLY A 505 8.48 12.16 19.45
C GLY A 505 7.01 12.53 19.34
N GLN A 506 6.20 11.65 18.76
CA GLN A 506 4.76 11.87 18.60
C GLN A 506 4.01 10.58 18.31
N PHE A 507 2.69 10.62 18.50
CA PHE A 507 1.78 9.53 18.14
C PHE A 507 1.24 9.76 16.72
N ILE A 508 1.14 8.68 15.94
CA ILE A 508 0.60 8.63 14.59
C ILE A 508 -0.57 7.64 14.60
N ASP A 509 -1.79 8.14 14.39
CA ASP A 509 -3.01 7.34 14.27
C ASP A 509 -3.36 7.12 12.80
N LEU A 510 -2.82 6.05 12.21
CA LEU A 510 -2.99 5.76 10.79
C LEU A 510 -4.19 4.84 10.55
N SER A 511 -5.15 5.33 9.78
CA SER A 511 -6.29 4.54 9.30
C SER A 511 -6.10 4.15 7.83
N MET A 512 -6.23 2.85 7.54
CA MET A 512 -6.26 2.37 6.15
C MET A 512 -7.48 2.92 5.39
N GLN A 513 -8.61 3.16 6.07
CA GLN A 513 -9.78 3.78 5.48
C GLN A 513 -9.53 5.23 5.06
N ASP A 514 -8.87 6.04 5.91
CA ASP A 514 -8.49 7.42 5.56
C ASP A 514 -7.60 7.43 4.30
N VAL A 515 -6.63 6.51 4.24
CA VAL A 515 -5.72 6.37 3.09
C VAL A 515 -6.49 5.95 1.83
N CYS A 516 -7.35 4.94 1.89
CA CYS A 516 -8.12 4.52 0.71
C CYS A 516 -9.16 5.56 0.27
N ALA A 517 -9.72 6.34 1.20
CA ALA A 517 -10.57 7.47 0.88
C ALA A 517 -9.81 8.55 0.08
N TRP A 518 -8.54 8.79 0.41
CA TRP A 518 -7.67 9.68 -0.35
C TRP A 518 -7.51 9.21 -1.81
N LEU A 519 -7.41 7.90 -2.06
CA LEU A 519 -7.31 7.31 -3.41
C LEU A 519 -8.59 7.50 -4.24
N SER A 520 -9.77 7.35 -3.61
CA SER A 520 -11.06 7.48 -4.32
C SER A 520 -11.54 8.93 -4.47
N ALA A 521 -10.84 9.89 -3.87
CA ALA A 521 -11.27 11.28 -3.77
C ALA A 521 -11.38 12.00 -5.12
N ILE A 522 -10.65 11.55 -6.14
CA ILE A 522 -10.76 12.11 -7.50
C ILE A 522 -12.19 11.99 -8.06
N LEU A 523 -12.99 11.05 -7.54
CA LEU A 523 -14.37 10.79 -7.99
C LEU A 523 -15.44 11.39 -7.08
N TRP A 524 -15.07 12.17 -6.07
CA TRP A 524 -16.01 12.74 -5.10
C TRP A 524 -16.80 13.95 -5.62
N ASN A 525 -16.57 14.42 -6.85
CA ASN A 525 -17.20 15.62 -7.38
C ASN A 525 -17.91 15.39 -8.73
N GLY A 526 -18.49 14.21 -8.92
CA GLY A 526 -19.22 13.82 -10.13
C GLY A 526 -18.36 13.07 -11.15
N GLU A 527 -18.97 12.72 -12.29
CA GLU A 527 -18.29 11.94 -13.33
C GLU A 527 -17.15 12.73 -13.96
N GLN A 528 -15.95 12.16 -13.91
CA GLN A 528 -14.83 12.61 -14.70
C GLN A 528 -14.97 12.08 -16.13
N SER A 529 -14.65 12.93 -17.11
CA SER A 529 -14.60 12.59 -18.54
C SER A 529 -13.41 11.70 -18.93
N ALA A 530 -12.73 11.07 -17.96
CA ALA A 530 -11.56 10.25 -18.21
C ALA A 530 -11.95 8.94 -18.94
N PRO A 531 -11.16 8.49 -19.92
CA PRO A 531 -11.36 7.21 -20.60
C PRO A 531 -11.54 6.07 -19.60
N VAL A 532 -12.52 5.20 -19.82
CA VAL A 532 -12.66 3.97 -19.03
C VAL A 532 -11.82 2.89 -19.71
N PRO A 533 -10.72 2.41 -19.10
CA PRO A 533 -9.96 1.31 -19.66
C PRO A 533 -10.82 0.06 -19.75
N ILE A 534 -10.74 -0.65 -20.88
CA ILE A 534 -11.42 -1.93 -21.10
C ILE A 534 -10.42 -3.02 -21.45
N ALA A 535 -10.73 -4.26 -21.08
CA ALA A 535 -9.98 -5.44 -21.50
C ALA A 535 -10.66 -6.07 -22.72
N VAL A 536 -10.00 -6.01 -23.88
CA VAL A 536 -10.49 -6.60 -25.13
C VAL A 536 -9.87 -7.99 -25.31
N PRO A 537 -10.68 -9.05 -25.51
CA PRO A 537 -10.17 -10.40 -25.71
C PRO A 537 -9.44 -10.54 -27.06
N ALA A 538 -8.33 -11.27 -27.02
CA ALA A 538 -7.50 -11.66 -28.15
C ALA A 538 -7.28 -13.19 -28.11
N ARG A 539 -6.75 -13.77 -29.20
CA ARG A 539 -6.53 -15.21 -29.35
C ARG A 539 -5.63 -15.81 -28.28
N ASP A 540 -4.68 -15.02 -27.78
CA ASP A 540 -3.64 -15.40 -26.82
C ASP A 540 -3.64 -14.51 -25.56
N GLY A 541 -4.82 -14.01 -25.16
CA GLY A 541 -5.02 -13.28 -23.90
C GLY A 541 -5.92 -12.05 -24.04
N PHE A 542 -5.55 -10.95 -23.40
CA PHE A 542 -6.30 -9.70 -23.45
C PHE A 542 -5.40 -8.51 -23.75
N VAL A 543 -5.96 -7.50 -24.40
CA VAL A 543 -5.34 -6.18 -24.61
C VAL A 543 -6.14 -5.15 -23.83
N LEU A 544 -5.45 -4.39 -22.98
CA LEU A 544 -6.00 -3.19 -22.37
C LEU A 544 -6.12 -2.11 -23.44
N VAL A 545 -7.25 -1.41 -23.46
CA VAL A 545 -7.53 -0.33 -24.41
C VAL A 545 -8.07 0.88 -23.65
N GLU A 546 -7.48 2.05 -23.93
CA GLU A 546 -7.97 3.35 -23.51
C GLU A 546 -8.17 4.24 -24.74
N ALA A 547 -9.33 4.88 -24.84
CA ALA A 547 -9.59 5.89 -25.86
C ALA A 547 -10.51 7.00 -25.34
N ASP A 548 -10.27 8.22 -25.80
CA ASP A 548 -11.03 9.39 -25.39
C ASP A 548 -12.46 9.31 -25.94
N GLY A 549 -13.46 9.63 -25.10
CA GLY A 549 -14.87 9.66 -25.53
C GLY A 549 -15.50 8.29 -25.83
N MET A 550 -14.93 7.17 -25.38
CA MET A 550 -15.59 5.86 -25.51
C MET A 550 -16.92 5.83 -24.73
N ALA A 551 -18.02 5.90 -25.49
CA ALA A 551 -19.38 5.82 -24.95
C ALA A 551 -19.82 4.37 -24.67
N ASP A 552 -19.25 3.39 -25.39
CA ASP A 552 -19.58 1.98 -25.26
C ASP A 552 -18.43 1.24 -24.56
N LYS A 553 -18.68 0.82 -23.32
CA LYS A 553 -17.73 0.05 -22.50
C LYS A 553 -17.57 -1.39 -23.00
N ASP A 554 -18.41 -1.81 -23.93
CA ASP A 554 -18.49 -3.18 -24.41
C ASP A 554 -17.91 -3.35 -25.83
N MET A 555 -17.80 -2.31 -26.65
CA MET A 555 -17.30 -2.47 -28.02
C MET A 555 -15.82 -2.08 -28.18
N PRO A 556 -15.02 -2.91 -28.89
CA PRO A 556 -13.69 -2.47 -29.30
C PRO A 556 -13.82 -1.16 -30.11
N PRO A 557 -12.92 -0.19 -29.91
CA PRO A 557 -12.90 1.03 -30.71
C PRO A 557 -12.67 0.71 -32.20
N ALA A 558 -12.86 1.71 -33.05
CA ALA A 558 -12.50 1.66 -34.48
C ALA A 558 -13.32 0.69 -35.35
N GLY A 559 -14.54 0.32 -34.95
CA GLY A 559 -15.42 -0.55 -35.74
C GLY A 559 -14.96 -2.01 -35.80
N LEU A 560 -14.03 -2.42 -34.94
CA LEU A 560 -13.60 -3.81 -34.83
C LEU A 560 -14.69 -4.63 -34.11
N THR A 561 -15.17 -5.72 -34.72
CA THR A 561 -16.10 -6.62 -34.03
C THR A 561 -15.36 -7.40 -32.94
N ARG A 562 -16.08 -7.77 -31.86
CA ARG A 562 -15.53 -8.63 -30.80
C ARG A 562 -15.01 -9.96 -31.34
N GLU A 563 -15.67 -10.53 -32.35
CA GLU A 563 -15.25 -11.76 -33.02
C GLU A 563 -13.90 -11.58 -33.70
N ARG A 564 -13.75 -10.52 -34.52
CA ARG A 564 -12.48 -10.22 -35.17
C ARG A 564 -11.35 -9.96 -34.17
N ALA A 565 -11.65 -9.28 -33.05
CA ALA A 565 -10.66 -9.05 -31.99
C ALA A 565 -10.13 -10.38 -31.41
N ARG A 566 -11.03 -11.35 -31.17
CA ARG A 566 -10.71 -12.67 -30.60
C ARG A 566 -9.83 -13.52 -31.50
N ASP A 567 -9.90 -13.34 -32.82
CA ASP A 567 -9.09 -14.11 -33.77
C ASP A 567 -7.66 -13.54 -33.93
N MET A 568 -7.43 -12.30 -33.50
CA MET A 568 -6.13 -11.62 -33.57
C MET A 568 -5.26 -11.97 -32.35
N THR A 569 -3.93 -11.99 -32.52
CA THR A 569 -3.00 -12.03 -31.38
C THR A 569 -3.04 -10.71 -30.61
N ARG A 570 -2.65 -10.71 -29.32
CA ARG A 570 -2.51 -9.50 -28.50
C ARG A 570 -1.66 -8.44 -29.22
N ALA A 571 -0.55 -8.85 -29.84
CA ALA A 571 0.34 -7.96 -30.58
C ALA A 571 -0.35 -7.34 -31.81
N ALA A 572 -1.03 -8.15 -32.63
CA ALA A 572 -1.73 -7.66 -33.82
C ALA A 572 -2.93 -6.77 -33.46
N LEU A 573 -3.67 -7.14 -32.42
CA LEU A 573 -4.81 -6.37 -31.92
C LEU A 573 -4.36 -5.02 -31.35
N ALA A 574 -3.32 -5.01 -30.50
CA ALA A 574 -2.76 -3.78 -29.96
C ALA A 574 -2.25 -2.84 -31.07
N ALA A 575 -1.57 -3.37 -32.10
CA ALA A 575 -1.13 -2.58 -33.24
C ALA A 575 -2.31 -1.95 -33.99
N ALA A 576 -3.31 -2.74 -34.36
CA ALA A 576 -4.48 -2.24 -35.09
C ALA A 576 -5.28 -1.17 -34.32
N LEU A 577 -5.44 -1.35 -33.00
CA LEU A 577 -6.12 -0.37 -32.15
C LEU A 577 -5.26 0.89 -31.93
N SER A 578 -3.94 0.75 -31.87
CA SER A 578 -3.02 1.90 -31.77
C SER A 578 -3.02 2.73 -33.05
N GLU A 579 -3.06 2.08 -34.23
CA GLU A 579 -3.24 2.77 -35.53
C GLU A 579 -4.56 3.56 -35.58
N ALA A 580 -5.59 3.10 -34.86
CA ALA A 580 -6.85 3.81 -34.71
C ALA A 580 -6.86 4.88 -33.59
N GLY A 581 -5.70 5.22 -33.03
CA GLY A 581 -5.55 6.29 -32.04
C GLY A 581 -5.84 5.88 -30.59
N CYS A 582 -5.98 4.58 -30.30
CA CYS A 582 -6.18 4.10 -28.93
C CYS A 582 -4.84 3.90 -28.23
N ARG A 583 -4.76 4.19 -26.94
CA ARG A 583 -3.63 3.72 -26.11
C ARG A 583 -3.90 2.27 -25.75
N THR A 584 -2.89 1.42 -25.91
CA THR A 584 -3.03 -0.02 -25.67
C THR A 584 -1.86 -0.61 -24.91
N ALA A 585 -2.11 -1.72 -24.22
CA ALA A 585 -1.06 -2.55 -23.64
C ALA A 585 -1.52 -4.01 -23.57
N PRO A 586 -0.66 -5.01 -23.82
CA PRO A 586 -1.00 -6.38 -23.51
C PRO A 586 -1.21 -6.53 -22.00
N ILE A 587 -2.29 -7.20 -21.59
CA ILE A 587 -2.46 -7.59 -20.19
C ILE A 587 -1.59 -8.82 -19.98
N LEU A 588 -0.52 -8.66 -19.22
CA LEU A 588 0.40 -9.73 -18.87
C LEU A 588 -0.15 -10.50 -17.68
N SER A 589 -0.05 -11.82 -17.73
CA SER A 589 -0.25 -12.61 -16.52
C SER A 589 0.85 -12.34 -15.50
N ALA A 590 0.60 -12.64 -14.22
CA ALA A 590 1.62 -12.51 -13.18
C ALA A 590 2.89 -13.33 -13.50
N ALA A 591 2.75 -14.48 -14.17
CA ALA A 591 3.88 -15.31 -14.63
C ALA A 591 4.64 -14.66 -15.80
N GLU A 592 3.94 -14.11 -16.79
CA GLU A 592 4.56 -13.38 -17.91
C GLU A 592 5.32 -12.14 -17.42
N MET A 593 4.71 -11.39 -16.50
CA MET A 593 5.34 -10.22 -15.87
C MET A 593 6.63 -10.62 -15.13
N LEU A 594 6.64 -11.74 -14.42
CA LEU A 594 7.82 -12.20 -13.69
C LEU A 594 9.01 -12.48 -14.61
N GLN A 595 8.73 -12.93 -15.84
CA GLN A 595 9.73 -13.22 -16.88
C GLN A 595 9.98 -12.03 -17.82
N ALA A 596 9.28 -10.91 -17.65
CA ALA A 596 9.41 -9.76 -18.53
C ALA A 596 10.83 -9.20 -18.50
N GLN A 597 11.36 -8.83 -19.67
CA GLN A 597 12.71 -8.26 -19.78
C GLN A 597 12.88 -7.01 -18.89
N GLN A 598 11.82 -6.23 -18.69
CA GLN A 598 11.82 -5.07 -17.81
C GLN A 598 12.00 -5.46 -16.33
N THR A 599 11.28 -6.48 -15.86
CA THR A 599 11.43 -7.06 -14.50
C THR A 599 12.87 -7.49 -14.24
N CYS A 600 13.48 -8.20 -15.18
CA CYS A 600 14.87 -8.65 -15.11
C CYS A 600 15.84 -7.46 -15.12
N ALA A 601 15.68 -6.51 -16.04
CA ALA A 601 16.55 -5.34 -16.18
C ALA A 601 16.56 -4.48 -14.91
N ARG A 602 15.40 -4.37 -14.24
CA ARG A 602 15.25 -3.63 -12.98
C ARG A 602 15.60 -4.43 -11.74
N ARG A 603 15.95 -5.72 -11.87
CA ARG A 603 16.34 -6.60 -10.76
C ARG A 603 15.30 -6.62 -9.64
N LEU A 604 14.02 -6.76 -10.01
CA LEU A 604 12.90 -6.69 -9.05
C LEU A 604 12.81 -7.93 -8.15
N VAL A 605 13.41 -9.03 -8.58
CA VAL A 605 13.67 -10.21 -7.75
C VAL A 605 15.17 -10.28 -7.45
N ILE A 606 15.51 -10.44 -6.18
CA ILE A 606 16.87 -10.68 -5.72
C ILE A 606 16.95 -12.03 -5.02
N HIS A 607 18.15 -12.59 -4.92
CA HIS A 607 18.36 -13.83 -4.19
C HIS A 607 19.27 -13.56 -2.99
N ALA A 608 18.86 -14.01 -1.81
CA ALA A 608 19.67 -13.89 -0.60
C ALA A 608 19.76 -15.23 0.11
N GLN A 609 20.94 -15.51 0.67
CA GLN A 609 21.19 -16.71 1.44
C GLN A 609 20.93 -16.45 2.93
N ASP A 610 20.25 -17.35 3.61
CA ASP A 610 20.06 -17.27 5.06
C ASP A 610 21.18 -17.95 5.85
N ALA A 611 21.09 -17.91 7.18
CA ALA A 611 22.10 -18.49 8.07
C ALA A 611 22.25 -20.02 7.95
N THR A 612 21.27 -20.72 7.38
CA THR A 612 21.31 -22.16 7.13
C THR A 612 21.93 -22.51 5.77
N GLY A 613 22.25 -21.49 4.96
CA GLY A 613 22.76 -21.65 3.61
C GLY A 613 21.66 -21.73 2.55
N GLN A 614 20.40 -21.53 2.92
CA GLN A 614 19.27 -21.62 2.00
C GLN A 614 19.11 -20.32 1.21
N VAL A 615 18.92 -20.44 -0.11
CA VAL A 615 18.70 -19.29 -1.01
C VAL A 615 17.21 -18.98 -1.13
N TRP A 616 16.85 -17.73 -0.90
CA TRP A 616 15.48 -17.22 -1.01
C TRP A 616 15.35 -16.24 -2.18
N PRO A 617 14.36 -16.42 -3.08
CA PRO A 617 13.95 -15.37 -3.99
C PRO A 617 13.15 -14.33 -3.19
N LEU A 618 13.62 -13.09 -3.16
CA LEU A 618 13.03 -11.99 -2.39
C LEU A 618 12.71 -10.82 -3.32
N LEU A 619 11.80 -9.95 -2.87
CA LEU A 619 11.47 -8.75 -3.60
C LEU A 619 12.52 -7.66 -3.33
N ALA A 620 12.94 -6.94 -4.36
CA ALA A 620 13.73 -5.73 -4.19
C ALA A 620 12.92 -4.61 -3.50
N SER A 621 13.58 -3.53 -3.11
CA SER A 621 12.90 -2.31 -2.68
C SER A 621 12.50 -1.48 -3.90
N PRO A 622 11.25 -0.96 -3.97
CA PRO A 622 10.86 0.02 -5.01
C PRO A 622 11.60 1.35 -4.87
N LEU A 623 12.08 1.68 -3.68
CA LEU A 623 12.85 2.89 -3.40
C LEU A 623 14.24 2.77 -4.04
N ARG A 624 14.58 3.63 -5.01
CA ARG A 624 15.89 3.64 -5.68
C ARG A 624 16.65 4.94 -5.42
N LEU A 625 17.37 5.00 -4.32
CA LEU A 625 18.30 6.09 -4.02
C LEU A 625 19.66 5.74 -4.64
N GLN A 626 20.24 6.60 -5.49
CA GLN A 626 21.48 6.28 -6.20
C GLN A 626 22.70 6.18 -5.27
N GLY A 627 22.87 7.14 -4.37
CA GLY A 627 24.02 7.24 -3.47
C GLY A 627 23.94 6.32 -2.24
N ASN A 628 22.73 6.00 -1.79
CA ASN A 628 22.51 5.16 -0.61
C ASN A 628 21.34 4.19 -0.87
N PRO A 629 21.51 3.26 -1.82
CA PRO A 629 20.43 2.37 -2.23
C PRO A 629 19.95 1.54 -1.04
N PRO A 630 18.64 1.36 -0.86
CA PRO A 630 18.12 0.46 0.17
C PRO A 630 18.70 -0.94 0.02
N MET A 631 19.11 -1.54 1.13
CA MET A 631 19.79 -2.84 1.13
C MET A 631 19.00 -3.88 1.90
N ILE A 632 18.98 -5.09 1.37
CA ILE A 632 18.47 -6.26 2.07
C ILE A 632 19.68 -6.96 2.69
N HIS A 633 19.87 -6.78 4.00
CA HIS A 633 21.07 -7.23 4.70
C HIS A 633 21.07 -8.71 5.08
N ARG A 634 19.88 -9.30 5.29
CA ARG A 634 19.72 -10.72 5.63
C ARG A 634 18.26 -11.17 5.46
N PRO A 635 18.00 -12.44 5.09
CA PRO A 635 16.73 -13.10 5.36
C PRO A 635 16.41 -13.07 6.87
N MET A 636 15.13 -13.12 7.22
CA MET A 636 14.75 -13.19 8.63
C MET A 636 15.10 -14.57 9.20
N GLY A 637 15.68 -14.60 10.40
CA GLY A 637 15.97 -15.84 11.11
C GLY A 637 14.71 -16.58 11.60
N THR A 638 14.94 -17.74 12.22
CA THR A 638 13.88 -18.52 12.88
C THR A 638 13.24 -17.73 14.02
N LEU A 639 12.06 -18.16 14.47
CA LEU A 639 11.33 -17.51 15.54
C LEU A 639 12.21 -17.33 16.80
N GLY A 640 12.38 -16.09 17.24
CA GLY A 640 13.15 -15.74 18.43
C GLY A 640 14.67 -15.90 18.28
N SER A 641 15.21 -16.12 17.08
CA SER A 641 16.63 -16.42 16.87
C SER A 641 17.59 -15.35 17.39
N ASP A 642 17.14 -14.09 17.46
CA ASP A 642 17.96 -12.97 17.93
C ASP A 642 17.70 -12.60 19.40
N GLY A 643 16.80 -13.32 20.09
CA GLY A 643 16.27 -12.91 21.39
C GLY A 643 17.34 -12.74 22.46
N SER A 644 18.25 -13.71 22.61
CA SER A 644 19.34 -13.63 23.59
C SER A 644 20.26 -12.43 23.35
N LYS A 645 20.60 -12.15 22.08
CA LYS A 645 21.42 -11.01 21.69
C LYS A 645 20.70 -9.68 21.96
N ILE A 646 19.43 -9.58 21.60
CA ILE A 646 18.61 -8.38 21.84
C ILE A 646 18.52 -8.09 23.35
N LEU A 647 18.26 -9.11 24.16
CA LEU A 647 18.18 -8.97 25.62
C LEU A 647 19.54 -8.62 26.25
N ALA A 648 20.64 -9.16 25.73
CA ALA A 648 21.98 -8.79 26.16
C ALA A 648 22.32 -7.31 25.82
N GLU A 649 21.97 -6.84 24.62
CA GLU A 649 22.08 -5.42 24.23
C GLU A 649 21.24 -4.52 25.16
N LEU A 650 20.08 -5.01 25.61
CA LEU A 650 19.23 -4.35 26.58
C LEU A 650 19.82 -4.37 28.00
N ALA A 651 20.59 -5.38 28.40
CA ALA A 651 21.24 -5.39 29.70
C ALA A 651 22.49 -4.48 29.74
N ALA A 652 23.33 -4.53 28.70
CA ALA A 652 24.64 -3.87 28.68
C ALA A 652 24.57 -2.33 28.79
N ARG A 653 23.55 -1.70 28.19
CA ARG A 653 23.35 -0.24 28.26
C ARG A 653 22.62 0.24 29.52
N THR A 654 22.24 -0.65 30.45
CA THR A 654 21.75 -0.26 31.79
C THR A 654 22.91 -0.05 32.76
N ALA A 655 24.10 -0.58 32.44
CA ALA A 655 25.30 -0.49 33.26
C ALA A 655 26.22 0.70 32.90
N GLN A 656 25.88 1.43 31.82
CA GLN A 656 26.46 2.73 31.42
C GLN A 656 25.42 3.81 31.66
#